data_AF-A0A943GYU6-F1
#
_entry.id   AF-A0A943GYU6-F1
#
_cell.length_a   1.000
_cell.length_b   1.000
_cell.length_c   1.000
_cell.angle_alpha   90.00
_cell.angle_beta   90.00
_cell.angle_gamma   90.00
#
_symmetry.space_group_name_H-M   'P 1'
#
loop_
_entity.id
_entity.type
_entity.pdbx_description
1 polymer ?
#
loop_
_entity_poly.entity_id
_entity_poly.type
_entity_poly.pdbx_seq_one_letter_code
_entity_poly.pdbx_strand_id
1 'polypeptide(L)'
;KERSIKEKAEKDEERRTLSFPGKYTKLFYQIVWKNFQYDWQDYRVFLLCGTIVTALIFAGIASYQMMAGLHRAENFLIGEGLGLIVWNAMVPIGVCAVFLMVFVLIFYMQKWMQSYSIFLTLGIRKRALLLIIGLEIVIAFICSLLTGCIIGNGIVMILRKCLHFQIGRDMVLAAVTWKTYVKVVFVMFLIYLIALAATRDIATDFDITNAAVRRIRKEKVPRKFVSVFWIIGFVLCAWSLLQYRELRNYENIKLMAFLFLGLFLLIRYTESIWIRNKKKKRTYIYRMLQDNQIYHKSRTSAWYMFALVILHTCALFYFAFPAVSVTIAEKPESLFPYDYVCISDDEDNKFFDHIKETYHADITSFPMVRVTNADKTEKSESIREEKIPQGQQIGISETTYRALKRANGQTPKLSPNALDANGNKVYLVHQQDRSVKAQPVDWSYGKKKPFLHIGIPCEGFSMFRAKLDSPTYIQRTIAGEEFGSLIGCFRQGKLENVVVFSDEYFKKAQKMWKYTNIIDGSIITDKKDRIDGVTVSQGPTKLVLLHVDKKRVSEIENEMQKFAKKHKTDLDYDAEISSYYSKAAAVADMKTERATKQIVNIFVISAMAIASMFLVYVKVLSELEDKKNRADFLKCMGMKKKERMRLLQHELYVFYRIPMEVAVVVMVLYTLATFHARMYNLSVQKAYVKNCIGLWLGYVVLEWIFIWILGKFLIKKVETNEEFM
;
A
#
# COMPACT_ATOMS: atom_id res chain seq x y z
N LYS A 1 25.99 46.11 -1.04
CA LYS A 1 24.71 46.85 -0.92
C LYS A 1 24.44 47.67 -2.20
N GLU A 2 25.40 48.46 -2.70
CA GLU A 2 25.27 49.21 -3.97
C GLU A 2 24.97 48.37 -5.21
N ARG A 3 25.60 47.20 -5.40
CA ARG A 3 25.28 46.28 -6.52
C ARG A 3 23.79 45.88 -6.56
N SER A 4 23.19 45.62 -5.41
CA SER A 4 21.77 45.27 -5.29
C SER A 4 20.83 46.46 -5.54
N ILE A 5 21.29 47.68 -5.26
CA ILE A 5 20.53 48.90 -5.52
C ILE A 5 20.58 49.22 -7.01
N LYS A 6 21.75 49.06 -7.64
CA LYS A 6 21.96 49.25 -9.08
C LYS A 6 21.18 48.21 -9.91
N GLU A 7 21.18 46.94 -9.52
CA GLU A 7 20.33 45.89 -10.11
C GLU A 7 18.83 46.18 -9.97
N LYS A 8 18.40 46.78 -8.84
CA LYS A 8 17.00 47.17 -8.65
C LYS A 8 16.62 48.35 -9.55
N ALA A 9 17.49 49.35 -9.64
CA ALA A 9 17.30 50.51 -10.50
C ALA A 9 17.24 50.11 -11.98
N GLU A 10 18.16 49.26 -12.46
CA GLU A 10 18.11 48.71 -13.83
C GLU A 10 16.82 47.92 -14.08
N LYS A 11 16.38 47.06 -13.15
CA LYS A 11 15.12 46.30 -13.28
C LYS A 11 13.89 47.20 -13.28
N ASP A 12 13.90 48.31 -12.56
CA ASP A 12 12.79 49.26 -12.52
C ASP A 12 12.76 50.19 -13.74
N GLU A 13 13.91 50.54 -14.29
CA GLU A 13 14.05 51.29 -15.55
C GLU A 13 13.69 50.42 -16.78
N GLU A 14 14.08 49.14 -16.78
CA GLU A 14 13.66 48.13 -17.76
C GLU A 14 12.13 47.91 -17.71
N ARG A 15 11.53 47.92 -16.51
CA ARG A 15 10.07 47.87 -16.33
C ARG A 15 9.35 49.10 -16.89
N ARG A 16 9.94 50.29 -16.78
CA ARG A 16 9.36 51.54 -17.29
C ARG A 16 9.46 51.63 -18.81
N THR A 17 10.62 51.31 -19.38
CA THR A 17 10.86 51.35 -20.84
C THR A 17 10.11 50.26 -21.61
N LEU A 18 9.91 49.07 -21.02
CA LEU A 18 9.09 48.01 -21.60
C LEU A 18 7.58 48.14 -21.28
N SER A 19 7.16 49.22 -20.62
CA SER A 19 5.75 49.41 -20.24
C SER A 19 4.91 49.84 -21.45
N PHE A 20 4.21 48.88 -22.04
CA PHE A 20 3.14 49.12 -23.01
C PHE A 20 1.78 49.16 -22.29
N PRO A 21 1.07 50.30 -22.25
CA PRO A 21 -0.21 50.45 -21.54
C PRO A 21 -1.43 49.93 -22.32
N GLY A 22 -1.27 49.54 -23.58
CA GLY A 22 -2.37 49.06 -24.44
C GLY A 22 -2.81 47.61 -24.19
N LYS A 23 -4.05 47.29 -24.59
CA LYS A 23 -4.55 45.91 -24.72
C LYS A 23 -3.96 45.27 -25.99
N TYR A 24 -3.67 43.96 -25.95
CA TYR A 24 -3.27 43.23 -27.16
C TYR A 24 -4.42 43.19 -28.17
N THR A 25 -4.09 43.29 -29.47
CA THR A 25 -5.07 43.25 -30.56
C THR A 25 -5.66 41.85 -30.75
N LYS A 26 -6.80 41.75 -31.45
CA LYS A 26 -7.44 40.45 -31.74
C LYS A 26 -6.52 39.48 -32.50
N LEU A 27 -5.64 40.02 -33.36
CA LEU A 27 -4.62 39.26 -34.10
C LEU A 27 -3.66 38.50 -33.16
N PHE A 28 -3.26 39.09 -32.04
CA PHE A 28 -2.41 38.42 -31.07
C PHE A 28 -3.07 37.15 -30.52
N TYR A 29 -4.34 37.23 -30.11
CA TYR A 29 -5.08 36.07 -29.61
C TYR A 29 -5.30 35.00 -30.70
N GLN A 30 -5.47 35.41 -31.95
CA GLN A 30 -5.54 34.47 -33.09
C GLN A 30 -4.21 33.75 -33.32
N ILE A 31 -3.07 34.43 -33.17
CA ILE A 31 -1.74 33.82 -33.28
C ILE A 31 -1.51 32.85 -32.13
N VAL A 32 -1.84 33.22 -30.90
CA VAL A 32 -1.76 32.33 -29.73
C VAL A 32 -2.63 31.08 -29.95
N TRP A 33 -3.87 31.25 -30.45
CA TRP A 33 -4.76 30.14 -30.75
C TRP A 33 -4.22 29.21 -31.86
N LYS A 34 -3.67 29.78 -32.94
CA LYS A 34 -3.01 28.98 -34.00
C LYS A 34 -1.79 28.23 -33.47
N ASN A 35 -1.02 28.85 -32.59
CA ASN A 35 0.13 28.19 -31.96
C ASN A 35 -0.32 27.03 -31.06
N PHE A 36 -1.39 27.23 -30.28
CA PHE A 36 -1.99 26.17 -29.48
C PHE A 36 -2.49 24.99 -30.35
N GLN A 37 -3.10 25.27 -31.51
CA GLN A 37 -3.51 24.23 -32.46
C GLN A 37 -2.30 23.48 -33.05
N TYR A 38 -1.19 24.17 -33.30
CA TYR A 38 0.05 23.57 -33.80
C TYR A 38 0.70 22.66 -32.75
N ASP A 39 0.78 23.12 -31.49
CA ASP A 39 1.36 22.39 -30.36
C ASP A 39 0.39 21.34 -29.74
N TRP A 40 -0.77 21.10 -30.36
CA TRP A 40 -1.83 20.21 -29.85
C TRP A 40 -1.35 18.78 -29.58
N GLN A 41 -0.36 18.28 -30.35
CA GLN A 41 0.19 16.93 -30.13
C GLN A 41 0.85 16.78 -28.76
N ASP A 42 1.53 17.83 -28.28
CA ASP A 42 2.19 17.84 -26.97
C ASP A 42 1.17 18.12 -25.86
N TYR A 43 0.19 19.00 -26.12
CA TYR A 43 -0.92 19.26 -25.19
C TYR A 43 -1.78 18.02 -24.92
N ARG A 44 -1.99 17.16 -25.94
CA ARG A 44 -2.75 15.92 -25.77
C ARG A 44 -2.13 14.96 -24.76
N VAL A 45 -0.80 14.94 -24.62
CA VAL A 45 -0.10 14.10 -23.63
C VAL A 45 -0.40 14.56 -22.21
N PHE A 46 -0.39 15.88 -22.00
CA PHE A 46 -0.75 16.49 -20.71
C PHE A 46 -2.20 16.23 -20.34
N LEU A 47 -3.13 16.43 -21.30
CA LEU A 47 -4.54 16.12 -21.12
C LEU A 47 -4.76 14.64 -20.78
N LEU A 48 -4.16 13.73 -21.54
CA LEU A 48 -4.30 12.29 -21.34
C LEU A 48 -3.76 11.84 -19.98
N CYS A 49 -2.63 12.39 -19.53
CA CYS A 49 -2.12 12.17 -18.18
C CYS A 49 -3.13 12.62 -17.12
N GLY A 50 -3.64 13.85 -17.23
CA GLY A 50 -4.62 14.40 -16.31
C GLY A 50 -5.90 13.55 -16.26
N THR A 51 -6.38 13.10 -17.41
CA THR A 51 -7.57 12.23 -17.52
C THR A 51 -7.32 10.87 -16.86
N ILE A 52 -6.18 10.21 -17.10
CA ILE A 52 -5.84 8.92 -16.46
C ILE A 52 -5.75 9.08 -14.94
N VAL A 53 -5.02 10.11 -14.47
CA VAL A 53 -4.85 10.37 -13.04
C VAL A 53 -6.20 10.64 -12.37
N THR A 54 -7.03 11.48 -12.97
CA THR A 54 -8.38 11.77 -12.48
C THR A 54 -9.23 10.52 -12.43
N ALA A 55 -9.24 9.70 -13.50
CA ALA A 55 -10.04 8.48 -13.58
C ALA A 55 -9.65 7.47 -12.48
N LEU A 56 -8.35 7.29 -12.23
CA LEU A 56 -7.86 6.39 -11.18
C LEU A 56 -8.19 6.90 -9.77
N ILE A 57 -8.03 8.20 -9.51
CA ILE A 57 -8.38 8.81 -8.22
C ILE A 57 -9.88 8.75 -7.97
N PHE A 58 -10.68 9.05 -9.00
CA PHE A 58 -12.13 8.92 -8.95
C PHE A 58 -12.54 7.48 -8.62
N ALA A 59 -11.98 6.50 -9.34
CA ALA A 59 -12.27 5.09 -9.09
C ALA A 59 -11.90 4.66 -7.66
N GLY A 60 -10.76 5.11 -7.14
CA GLY A 60 -10.35 4.85 -5.75
C GLY A 60 -11.30 5.44 -4.72
N ILE A 61 -11.60 6.75 -4.80
CA ILE A 61 -12.49 7.44 -3.85
C ILE A 61 -13.92 6.88 -3.92
N ALA A 62 -14.43 6.61 -5.13
CA ALA A 62 -15.74 6.02 -5.33
C ALA A 62 -15.82 4.60 -4.74
N SER A 63 -14.79 3.77 -4.96
CA SER A 63 -14.73 2.41 -4.39
C SER A 63 -14.71 2.45 -2.86
N TYR A 64 -13.95 3.38 -2.27
CA TYR A 64 -13.93 3.58 -0.82
C TYR A 64 -15.33 3.96 -0.30
N GLN A 65 -16.02 4.88 -0.98
CA GLN A 65 -17.36 5.30 -0.58
C GLN A 65 -18.40 4.20 -0.74
N MET A 66 -18.36 3.41 -1.82
CA MET A 66 -19.25 2.28 -2.04
C MET A 66 -19.18 1.26 -0.89
N MET A 67 -17.97 1.08 -0.33
CA MET A 67 -17.70 0.15 0.77
C MET A 67 -17.95 0.76 2.15
N ALA A 68 -17.79 2.07 2.30
CA ALA A 68 -18.13 2.77 3.55
C ALA A 68 -19.63 2.71 3.90
N GLY A 69 -20.51 2.45 2.92
CA GLY A 69 -21.94 2.22 3.15
C GLY A 69 -22.24 0.91 3.88
N LEU A 70 -21.37 -0.10 3.76
CA LEU A 70 -21.49 -1.38 4.47
C LEU A 70 -21.07 -1.29 5.94
N HIS A 71 -20.36 -0.24 6.35
CA HIS A 71 -19.95 -0.03 7.74
C HIS A 71 -21.08 0.40 8.69
N ARG A 72 -22.31 0.58 8.19
CA ARG A 72 -23.44 1.07 9.00
C ARG A 72 -24.50 0.01 9.34
N ALA A 73 -24.41 -1.19 8.77
CA ALA A 73 -25.29 -2.28 9.13
C ALA A 73 -24.44 -3.36 9.80
N GLU A 74 -24.40 -3.29 11.14
CA GLU A 74 -23.79 -4.25 12.07
C GLU A 74 -22.26 -4.30 12.03
N ASN A 75 -21.67 -4.29 13.23
CA ASN A 75 -20.23 -4.30 13.47
C ASN A 75 -19.57 -5.44 12.68
N PHE A 76 -18.90 -5.11 11.57
CA PHE A 76 -18.20 -6.09 10.74
C PHE A 76 -17.37 -6.99 11.67
N LEU A 77 -17.71 -8.28 11.72
CA LEU A 77 -17.19 -9.21 12.73
C LEU A 77 -15.72 -9.57 12.42
N ILE A 78 -15.17 -9.11 11.29
CA ILE A 78 -13.87 -9.52 10.74
C ILE A 78 -12.97 -8.35 10.31
N GLY A 79 -11.97 -8.02 11.13
CA GLY A 79 -10.78 -7.28 10.69
C GLY A 79 -10.91 -5.76 10.45
N GLU A 80 -9.90 -5.21 9.74
CA GLU A 80 -9.59 -3.77 9.56
C GLU A 80 -10.64 -2.92 8.82
N GLY A 81 -11.70 -3.55 8.31
CA GLY A 81 -12.76 -2.91 7.53
C GLY A 81 -12.44 -2.79 6.03
N LEU A 82 -13.46 -3.01 5.19
CA LEU A 82 -13.37 -2.90 3.71
C LEU A 82 -12.79 -1.56 3.24
N GLY A 83 -13.06 -0.48 3.99
CA GLY A 83 -12.50 0.84 3.72
C GLY A 83 -10.98 0.89 3.80
N LEU A 84 -10.35 0.18 4.75
CA LEU A 84 -8.91 0.21 4.92
C LEU A 84 -8.19 -0.54 3.78
N ILE A 85 -8.78 -1.61 3.26
CA ILE A 85 -8.27 -2.33 2.09
C ILE A 85 -8.17 -1.39 0.88
N VAL A 86 -9.22 -0.60 0.62
CA VAL A 86 -9.20 0.40 -0.46
C VAL A 86 -8.24 1.53 -0.16
N TRP A 87 -8.19 2.01 1.09
CA TRP A 87 -7.29 3.09 1.49
C TRP A 87 -5.82 2.74 1.27
N ASN A 88 -5.40 1.53 1.68
CA ASN A 88 -4.04 1.03 1.49
C ASN A 88 -3.68 0.89 0.00
N ALA A 89 -4.66 0.65 -0.86
CA ALA A 89 -4.49 0.63 -2.31
C ALA A 89 -4.40 2.04 -2.94
N MET A 90 -5.11 3.02 -2.37
CA MET A 90 -5.16 4.40 -2.90
C MET A 90 -3.86 5.18 -2.66
N VAL A 91 -3.19 4.99 -1.52
CA VAL A 91 -1.99 5.77 -1.17
C VAL A 91 -0.88 5.64 -2.24
N PRO A 92 -0.48 4.43 -2.68
CA PRO A 92 0.52 4.30 -3.75
C PRO A 92 0.06 4.88 -5.09
N ILE A 93 -1.23 4.79 -5.44
CA ILE A 93 -1.78 5.41 -6.66
C ILE A 93 -1.62 6.93 -6.61
N GLY A 94 -1.95 7.56 -5.48
CA GLY A 94 -1.80 9.00 -5.29
C GLY A 94 -0.35 9.47 -5.44
N VAL A 95 0.61 8.73 -4.86
CA VAL A 95 2.04 9.03 -5.03
C VAL A 95 2.46 8.90 -6.49
N CYS A 96 2.07 7.83 -7.18
CA CYS A 96 2.38 7.64 -8.59
C CYS A 96 1.75 8.73 -9.48
N ALA A 97 0.53 9.16 -9.17
CA ALA A 97 -0.15 10.25 -9.85
C ALA A 97 0.61 11.58 -9.74
N VAL A 98 1.12 11.92 -8.56
CA VAL A 98 1.96 13.12 -8.37
C VAL A 98 3.23 13.02 -9.21
N PHE A 99 3.94 11.88 -9.18
CA PHE A 99 5.14 11.68 -9.98
C PHE A 99 4.87 11.82 -11.48
N LEU A 100 3.84 11.13 -12.00
CA LEU A 100 3.44 11.22 -13.41
C LEU A 100 3.13 12.67 -13.81
N MET A 101 2.35 13.38 -12.99
CA MET A 101 1.98 14.76 -13.26
C MET A 101 3.21 15.69 -13.28
N VAL A 102 4.16 15.52 -12.35
CA VAL A 102 5.41 16.28 -12.32
C VAL A 102 6.22 16.05 -13.60
N PHE A 103 6.41 14.79 -14.03
CA PHE A 103 7.18 14.51 -15.26
C PHE A 103 6.53 15.12 -16.50
N VAL A 104 5.21 14.98 -16.63
CA VAL A 104 4.49 15.51 -17.79
C VAL A 104 4.46 17.03 -17.79
N LEU A 105 4.32 17.68 -16.63
CA LEU A 105 4.43 19.13 -16.54
C LEU A 105 5.83 19.63 -16.86
N ILE A 106 6.89 18.95 -16.40
CA ILE A 106 8.26 19.33 -16.78
C ILE A 106 8.44 19.25 -18.30
N PHE A 107 7.94 18.16 -18.92
CA PHE A 107 7.99 18.00 -20.37
C PHE A 107 7.21 19.10 -21.10
N TYR A 108 5.98 19.36 -20.66
CA TYR A 108 5.13 20.43 -21.21
C TYR A 108 5.81 21.80 -21.07
N MET A 109 6.37 22.13 -19.90
CA MET A 109 7.08 23.40 -19.68
C MET A 109 8.33 23.52 -20.57
N GLN A 110 9.06 22.44 -20.82
CA GLN A 110 10.22 22.45 -21.71
C GLN A 110 9.84 22.76 -23.16
N LYS A 111 8.78 22.12 -23.67
CA LYS A 111 8.25 22.39 -25.02
C LYS A 111 7.63 23.77 -25.11
N TRP A 112 6.86 24.16 -24.10
CA TRP A 112 6.27 25.48 -23.97
C TRP A 112 7.32 26.59 -24.08
N MET A 113 8.44 26.49 -23.34
CA MET A 113 9.51 27.51 -23.42
C MET A 113 10.04 27.69 -24.83
N GLN A 114 10.03 26.66 -25.68
CA GLN A 114 10.53 26.75 -27.05
C GLN A 114 9.58 27.54 -27.95
N SER A 115 8.30 27.14 -28.01
CA SER A 115 7.30 27.82 -28.83
C SER A 115 7.10 29.27 -28.39
N TYR A 116 7.15 29.53 -27.08
CA TYR A 116 6.88 30.84 -26.52
C TYR A 116 8.12 31.73 -26.32
N SER A 117 9.33 31.21 -26.46
CA SER A 117 10.55 32.03 -26.55
C SER A 117 10.49 32.97 -27.76
N ILE A 118 9.85 32.55 -28.86
CA ILE A 118 9.66 33.38 -30.06
C ILE A 118 8.81 34.61 -29.71
N PHE A 119 7.75 34.42 -28.93
CA PHE A 119 6.89 35.51 -28.45
C PHE A 119 7.63 36.49 -27.52
N LEU A 120 8.53 35.98 -26.67
CA LEU A 120 9.42 36.83 -25.87
C LEU A 120 10.38 37.64 -26.74
N THR A 121 10.97 37.05 -27.78
CA THR A 121 11.83 37.79 -28.73
C THR A 121 11.06 38.82 -29.55
N LEU A 122 9.76 38.59 -29.79
CA LEU A 122 8.85 39.53 -30.45
C LEU A 122 8.33 40.65 -29.52
N GLY A 123 8.81 40.72 -28.26
CA GLY A 123 8.49 41.81 -27.33
C GLY A 123 7.23 41.63 -26.49
N ILE A 124 6.68 40.40 -26.37
CA ILE A 124 5.50 40.16 -25.52
C ILE A 124 5.86 40.23 -24.03
N ARG A 125 4.95 40.80 -23.23
CA ARG A 125 5.12 40.97 -21.79
C ARG A 125 5.19 39.62 -21.10
N LYS A 126 6.22 39.41 -20.27
CA LYS A 126 6.36 38.22 -19.39
C LYS A 126 5.08 37.92 -18.58
N ARG A 127 4.39 38.95 -18.07
CA ARG A 127 3.12 38.79 -17.33
C ARG A 127 1.98 38.27 -18.19
N ALA A 128 1.83 38.77 -19.42
CA ALA A 128 0.78 38.32 -20.33
C ALA A 128 1.03 36.89 -20.80
N LEU A 129 2.30 36.54 -21.02
CA LEU A 129 2.72 35.19 -21.33
C LEU A 129 2.40 34.22 -20.18
N LEU A 130 2.74 34.56 -18.93
CA LEU A 130 2.40 33.75 -17.76
C LEU A 130 0.88 33.57 -17.57
N LEU A 131 0.08 34.59 -17.89
CA LEU A 131 -1.39 34.49 -17.84
C LEU A 131 -1.95 33.49 -18.86
N ILE A 132 -1.40 33.47 -20.09
CA ILE A 132 -1.83 32.53 -21.13
C ILE A 132 -1.53 31.09 -20.70
N ILE A 133 -0.33 30.83 -20.17
CA ILE A 133 0.04 29.51 -19.63
C ILE A 133 -0.88 29.09 -18.50
N GLY A 134 -1.12 30.01 -17.54
CA GLY A 134 -2.01 29.74 -16.43
C GLY A 134 -3.41 29.36 -16.92
N LEU A 135 -3.92 30.06 -17.94
CA LEU A 135 -5.19 29.75 -18.57
C LEU A 135 -5.18 28.38 -19.26
N GLU A 136 -4.13 28.03 -20.02
CA GLU A 136 -3.98 26.72 -20.66
C GLU A 136 -3.98 25.58 -19.63
N ILE A 137 -3.22 25.72 -18.54
CA ILE A 137 -3.17 24.71 -17.46
C ILE A 137 -4.53 24.59 -16.77
N VAL A 138 -5.23 25.70 -16.54
CA VAL A 138 -6.59 25.69 -15.95
C VAL A 138 -7.59 25.02 -16.88
N ILE A 139 -7.56 25.31 -18.19
CA ILE A 139 -8.42 24.65 -19.17
C ILE A 139 -8.12 23.15 -19.21
N ALA A 140 -6.83 22.76 -19.27
CA ALA A 140 -6.42 21.37 -19.24
C ALA A 140 -6.90 20.66 -17.98
N PHE A 141 -6.78 21.31 -16.81
CA PHE A 141 -7.28 20.82 -15.54
C PHE A 141 -8.79 20.56 -15.59
N ILE A 142 -9.60 21.53 -16.04
CA ILE A 142 -11.05 21.38 -16.16
C ILE A 142 -11.43 20.26 -17.14
N CYS A 143 -10.83 20.23 -18.33
CA CYS A 143 -11.09 19.19 -19.32
C CYS A 143 -10.69 17.79 -18.81
N SER A 144 -9.55 17.68 -18.13
CA SER A 144 -9.07 16.42 -17.55
C SER A 144 -9.96 15.93 -16.41
N LEU A 145 -10.49 16.86 -15.59
CA LEU A 145 -11.47 16.56 -14.54
C LEU A 145 -12.76 15.99 -15.12
N LEU A 146 -13.34 16.65 -16.13
CA LEU A 146 -14.60 16.22 -16.75
C LEU A 146 -14.45 14.86 -17.43
N THR A 147 -13.47 14.73 -18.33
CA THR A 147 -13.22 13.47 -19.06
C THR A 147 -12.81 12.34 -18.12
N GLY A 148 -11.97 12.64 -17.13
CA GLY A 148 -11.53 11.68 -16.13
C GLY A 148 -12.65 11.20 -15.22
N CYS A 149 -13.59 12.06 -14.83
CA CYS A 149 -14.77 11.63 -14.06
C CYS A 149 -15.70 10.73 -14.89
N ILE A 150 -15.88 11.00 -16.18
CA ILE A 150 -16.69 10.14 -17.08
C ILE A 150 -16.07 8.75 -17.17
N ILE A 151 -14.77 8.67 -17.46
CA ILE A 151 -14.03 7.39 -17.55
C ILE A 151 -14.01 6.69 -16.18
N GLY A 152 -13.78 7.45 -15.11
CA GLY A 152 -13.78 6.96 -13.73
C GLY A 152 -15.10 6.29 -13.34
N ASN A 153 -16.24 6.88 -13.71
CA ASN A 153 -17.55 6.23 -13.52
C ASN A 153 -17.66 4.91 -14.29
N GLY A 154 -17.15 4.85 -15.52
CA GLY A 154 -17.06 3.61 -16.30
C GLY A 154 -16.27 2.52 -15.57
N ILE A 155 -15.11 2.89 -15.02
CA ILE A 155 -14.27 1.97 -14.22
C ILE A 155 -15.04 1.48 -12.99
N VAL A 156 -15.71 2.37 -12.26
CA VAL A 156 -16.50 2.02 -11.07
C VAL A 156 -17.66 1.08 -11.41
N MET A 157 -18.33 1.28 -12.54
CA MET A 157 -19.37 0.36 -13.02
C MET A 157 -18.82 -1.05 -13.30
N ILE A 158 -17.63 -1.14 -13.91
CA ILE A 158 -16.96 -2.42 -14.13
C ILE A 158 -16.60 -3.08 -12.79
N LEU A 159 -16.00 -2.33 -11.87
CA LEU A 159 -15.66 -2.83 -10.52
C LEU A 159 -16.89 -3.34 -9.78
N ARG A 160 -18.01 -2.60 -9.84
CA ARG A 160 -19.29 -3.00 -9.25
C ARG A 160 -19.80 -4.32 -9.85
N LYS A 161 -19.72 -4.46 -11.18
CA LYS A 161 -20.14 -5.69 -11.87
C LYS A 161 -19.26 -6.89 -11.48
N CYS A 162 -17.96 -6.69 -11.35
CA CYS A 162 -17.03 -7.71 -10.87
C CYS A 162 -17.34 -8.14 -9.43
N LEU A 163 -17.64 -7.20 -8.53
CA LEU A 163 -18.02 -7.51 -7.14
C LEU A 163 -19.31 -8.31 -7.06
N HIS A 164 -20.37 -7.88 -7.76
CA HIS A 164 -21.64 -8.62 -7.79
C HIS A 164 -21.49 -10.01 -8.41
N PHE A 165 -20.62 -10.17 -9.41
CA PHE A 165 -20.34 -11.48 -10.01
C PHE A 165 -19.68 -12.44 -9.01
N GLN A 166 -18.80 -11.95 -8.13
CA GLN A 166 -18.03 -12.79 -7.21
C GLN A 166 -18.74 -13.07 -5.87
N ILE A 167 -19.58 -12.16 -5.39
CA ILE A 167 -20.20 -12.25 -4.04
C ILE A 167 -21.69 -12.63 -4.11
N GLY A 168 -22.36 -12.41 -5.25
CA GLY A 168 -23.82 -12.58 -5.38
C GLY A 168 -24.57 -11.24 -5.30
N ARG A 169 -25.87 -11.23 -5.63
CA ARG A 169 -26.70 -10.01 -5.72
C ARG A 169 -27.11 -9.42 -4.36
N ASP A 170 -26.77 -10.09 -3.25
CA ASP A 170 -27.30 -9.77 -1.92
C ASP A 170 -26.60 -8.58 -1.23
N MET A 171 -25.49 -8.08 -1.79
CA MET A 171 -24.83 -6.87 -1.30
C MET A 171 -25.44 -5.57 -1.85
N VAL A 172 -25.99 -4.74 -0.96
CA VAL A 172 -26.42 -3.37 -1.28
C VAL A 172 -25.20 -2.44 -1.23
N LEU A 173 -24.53 -2.26 -2.37
CA LEU A 173 -23.45 -1.28 -2.52
C LEU A 173 -24.01 0.15 -2.57
N ALA A 174 -23.43 1.06 -1.78
CA ALA A 174 -23.85 2.46 -1.76
C ALA A 174 -23.61 3.14 -3.12
N ALA A 175 -24.54 4.01 -3.53
CA ALA A 175 -24.39 4.78 -4.76
C ALA A 175 -23.28 5.85 -4.62
N VAL A 176 -22.64 6.17 -5.75
CA VAL A 176 -21.66 7.26 -5.83
C VAL A 176 -22.40 8.59 -5.65
N THR A 177 -22.13 9.29 -4.55
CA THR A 177 -22.77 10.58 -4.26
C THR A 177 -22.01 11.77 -4.86
N TRP A 178 -22.66 12.94 -4.93
CA TRP A 178 -22.01 14.20 -5.34
C TRP A 178 -20.76 14.55 -4.49
N LYS A 179 -20.72 14.11 -3.22
CA LYS A 179 -19.55 14.30 -2.33
C LYS A 179 -18.27 13.68 -2.90
N THR A 180 -18.38 12.60 -3.69
CA THR A 180 -17.25 11.95 -4.37
C THR A 180 -16.56 12.91 -5.32
N TYR A 181 -17.35 13.62 -6.14
CA TYR A 181 -16.85 14.55 -7.13
C TYR A 181 -16.13 15.73 -6.47
N VAL A 182 -16.67 16.26 -5.37
CA VAL A 182 -16.03 17.34 -4.60
C VAL A 182 -14.67 16.88 -4.04
N LYS A 183 -14.59 15.68 -3.47
CA LYS A 183 -13.33 15.11 -2.98
C LYS A 183 -12.30 14.94 -4.11
N VAL A 184 -12.73 14.46 -5.27
CA VAL A 184 -11.86 14.29 -6.45
C VAL A 184 -11.31 15.64 -6.92
N VAL A 185 -12.16 16.67 -7.02
CA VAL A 185 -11.72 18.03 -7.38
C VAL A 185 -10.67 18.54 -6.40
N PHE A 186 -10.89 18.36 -5.09
CA PHE A 186 -9.93 18.78 -4.06
C PHE A 186 -8.59 18.04 -4.17
N VAL A 187 -8.61 16.72 -4.31
CA VAL A 187 -7.38 15.90 -4.44
C VAL A 187 -6.63 16.25 -5.74
N MET A 188 -7.34 16.41 -6.85
CA MET A 188 -6.73 16.81 -8.13
C MET A 188 -6.13 18.21 -8.05
N PHE A 189 -6.80 19.15 -7.40
CA PHE A 189 -6.26 20.49 -7.16
C PHE A 189 -4.94 20.43 -6.37
N LEU A 190 -4.89 19.61 -5.31
CA LEU A 190 -3.66 19.41 -4.53
C LEU A 190 -2.53 18.78 -5.35
N ILE A 191 -2.82 17.77 -6.19
CA ILE A 191 -1.83 17.14 -7.07
C ILE A 191 -1.26 18.16 -8.05
N TYR A 192 -2.11 18.95 -8.70
CA TYR A 192 -1.66 20.01 -9.60
C TYR A 192 -0.84 21.07 -8.87
N LEU A 193 -1.22 21.46 -7.65
CA LEU A 193 -0.46 22.42 -6.84
C LEU A 193 0.94 21.89 -6.52
N ILE A 194 1.05 20.65 -6.04
CA ILE A 194 2.34 20.01 -5.74
C ILE A 194 3.18 19.90 -7.01
N ALA A 195 2.57 19.51 -8.12
CA ALA A 195 3.29 19.35 -9.37
C ALA A 195 3.74 20.69 -9.96
N LEU A 196 2.95 21.76 -9.81
CA LEU A 196 3.32 23.14 -10.16
C LEU A 196 4.42 23.69 -9.24
N ALA A 197 4.39 23.38 -7.94
CA ALA A 197 5.46 23.77 -7.02
C ALA A 197 6.79 23.08 -7.37
N ALA A 198 6.76 21.77 -7.58
CA ALA A 198 7.93 20.99 -7.98
C ALA A 198 8.47 21.45 -9.35
N THR A 199 7.60 21.77 -10.29
CA THR A 199 8.01 22.30 -11.60
C THR A 199 8.49 23.74 -11.51
N ARG A 200 7.98 24.57 -10.58
CA ARG A 200 8.49 25.94 -10.34
C ARG A 200 9.95 25.92 -9.88
N ASP A 201 10.29 25.10 -8.90
CA ASP A 201 11.68 25.00 -8.41
C ASP A 201 12.63 24.55 -9.52
N ILE A 202 12.14 23.64 -10.37
CA ILE A 202 12.85 23.19 -11.56
C ILE A 202 12.91 24.31 -12.63
N ALA A 203 11.82 25.05 -12.85
CA ALA A 203 11.66 26.14 -13.83
C ALA A 203 12.43 27.42 -13.48
N THR A 204 12.60 27.74 -12.20
CA THR A 204 13.45 28.85 -11.75
C THR A 204 14.93 28.59 -12.02
N ASP A 205 15.33 27.32 -12.11
CA ASP A 205 16.66 26.94 -12.61
C ASP A 205 16.78 27.03 -14.15
N PHE A 206 15.65 27.12 -14.88
CA PHE A 206 15.60 27.37 -16.32
C PHE A 206 15.55 28.88 -16.57
N ASP A 207 16.72 29.53 -16.60
CA ASP A 207 16.84 30.87 -17.19
C ASP A 207 16.25 30.84 -18.62
N ILE A 208 15.18 31.60 -18.84
CA ILE A 208 14.40 31.61 -20.08
C ILE A 208 15.28 31.91 -21.31
N THR A 209 16.33 32.72 -21.14
CA THR A 209 17.32 33.07 -22.18
C THR A 209 18.37 31.98 -22.45
N ASN A 210 18.61 31.07 -21.50
CA ASN A 210 19.60 29.99 -21.60
C ASN A 210 18.96 28.60 -21.75
N ALA A 211 17.63 28.49 -21.76
CA ALA A 211 16.89 27.24 -21.80
C ALA A 211 17.15 26.43 -23.09
N ALA A 212 17.24 27.11 -24.24
CA ALA A 212 17.61 26.49 -25.52
C ALA A 212 19.04 25.91 -25.49
N VAL A 213 19.98 26.61 -24.86
CA VAL A 213 21.40 26.21 -24.75
C VAL A 213 21.60 25.08 -23.74
N ARG A 214 20.80 25.01 -22.66
CA ARG A 214 20.91 23.96 -21.63
C ARG A 214 20.44 22.58 -22.06
N ARG A 215 19.53 22.43 -23.05
CA ARG A 215 19.10 21.10 -23.56
C ARG A 215 20.27 20.29 -24.13
N ILE A 216 21.30 20.97 -24.63
CA ILE A 216 22.54 20.41 -25.19
C ILE A 216 23.58 20.13 -24.08
N ARG A 217 23.42 20.76 -22.91
CA ARG A 217 24.39 20.66 -21.81
C ARG A 217 24.28 19.31 -21.09
N LYS A 218 25.41 18.60 -21.06
CA LYS A 218 25.58 17.37 -20.28
C LYS A 218 25.21 17.57 -18.81
N GLU A 219 24.29 16.73 -18.32
CA GLU A 219 23.91 16.72 -16.91
C GLU A 219 25.07 16.29 -16.00
N LYS A 220 25.13 16.87 -14.79
CA LYS A 220 26.19 16.58 -13.83
C LYS A 220 26.01 15.17 -13.24
N VAL A 221 27.04 14.34 -13.40
CA VAL A 221 27.14 13.02 -12.77
C VAL A 221 27.77 13.17 -11.36
N PRO A 222 27.26 12.50 -10.32
CA PRO A 222 27.85 12.55 -8.97
C PRO A 222 29.31 12.12 -9.01
N ARG A 223 30.24 12.88 -8.41
CA ARG A 223 31.68 12.57 -8.43
C ARG A 223 32.26 12.25 -7.05
N LYS A 224 31.87 13.00 -6.03
CA LYS A 224 32.34 12.86 -4.64
C LYS A 224 31.52 11.78 -3.91
N PHE A 225 32.17 11.09 -2.96
CA PHE A 225 31.54 10.12 -2.05
C PHE A 225 30.73 8.99 -2.71
N VAL A 226 31.05 8.63 -3.95
CA VAL A 226 30.22 7.69 -4.72
C VAL A 226 30.22 6.28 -4.14
N SER A 227 31.37 5.77 -3.69
CA SER A 227 31.41 4.48 -3.00
C SER A 227 30.63 4.51 -1.68
N VAL A 228 30.68 5.63 -0.94
CA VAL A 228 29.97 5.79 0.35
C VAL A 228 28.46 5.73 0.15
N PHE A 229 27.91 6.54 -0.76
CA PHE A 229 26.47 6.53 -1.01
C PHE A 229 25.97 5.23 -1.67
N TRP A 230 26.82 4.55 -2.44
CA TRP A 230 26.51 3.23 -2.97
C TRP A 230 26.41 2.18 -1.84
N ILE A 231 27.35 2.20 -0.89
CA ILE A 231 27.31 1.35 0.31
C ILE A 231 26.07 1.67 1.17
N ILE A 232 25.77 2.96 1.40
CA ILE A 232 24.56 3.37 2.13
C ILE A 232 23.31 2.82 1.45
N GLY A 233 23.21 2.92 0.12
CA GLY A 233 22.09 2.36 -0.65
C GLY A 233 21.94 0.86 -0.43
N PHE A 234 23.04 0.10 -0.49
CA PHE A 234 23.03 -1.33 -0.24
C PHE A 234 22.62 -1.68 1.20
N VAL A 235 23.17 -0.99 2.19
CA VAL A 235 22.83 -1.18 3.61
C VAL A 235 21.35 -0.88 3.86
N LEU A 236 20.79 0.17 3.25
CA LEU A 236 19.37 0.49 3.37
C LEU A 236 18.48 -0.61 2.77
N CYS A 237 18.81 -1.12 1.59
CA CYS A 237 18.07 -2.23 0.98
C CYS A 237 18.15 -3.51 1.84
N ALA A 238 19.34 -3.87 2.31
CA ALA A 238 19.54 -5.05 3.15
C ALA A 238 18.82 -4.91 4.50
N TRP A 239 18.92 -3.75 5.14
CA TRP A 239 18.22 -3.45 6.39
C TRP A 239 16.71 -3.50 6.21
N SER A 240 16.17 -2.89 5.14
CA SER A 240 14.74 -2.96 4.83
C SER A 240 14.27 -4.41 4.66
N LEU A 241 15.00 -5.24 3.91
CA LEU A 241 14.65 -6.65 3.69
C LEU A 241 14.69 -7.46 5.00
N LEU A 242 15.74 -7.28 5.81
CA LEU A 242 15.89 -7.99 7.09
C LEU A 242 14.78 -7.60 8.08
N GLN A 243 14.43 -6.32 8.16
CA GLN A 243 13.32 -5.85 8.98
C GLN A 243 11.98 -6.34 8.43
N TYR A 244 11.80 -6.38 7.12
CA TYR A 244 10.55 -6.83 6.49
C TYR A 244 10.26 -8.31 6.72
N ARG A 245 11.28 -9.13 6.95
CA ARG A 245 11.13 -10.54 7.31
C ARG A 245 10.54 -10.74 8.72
N GLU A 246 10.59 -9.72 9.58
CA GLU A 246 10.11 -9.84 10.97
C GLU A 246 8.58 -9.76 11.05
N LEU A 247 7.96 -10.66 11.84
CA LEU A 247 6.50 -10.69 12.05
C LEU A 247 5.92 -9.38 12.57
N ARG A 248 6.68 -8.52 13.24
CA ARG A 248 6.17 -7.21 13.66
C ARG A 248 6.16 -6.18 12.52
N ASN A 249 7.08 -6.29 11.56
CA ASN A 249 7.37 -5.21 10.62
C ASN A 249 7.06 -5.57 9.16
N TYR A 250 6.75 -6.82 8.87
CA TYR A 250 6.36 -7.29 7.53
C TYR A 250 5.15 -6.51 6.99
N GLU A 251 5.10 -6.38 5.66
CA GLU A 251 4.08 -5.61 4.93
C GLU A 251 3.92 -4.14 5.38
N ASN A 252 4.85 -3.60 6.17
CA ASN A 252 4.85 -2.20 6.53
C ASN A 252 5.34 -1.33 5.35
N ILE A 253 4.51 -0.39 4.93
CA ILE A 253 4.79 0.50 3.79
C ILE A 253 6.05 1.37 3.99
N LYS A 254 6.39 1.70 5.24
CA LYS A 254 7.58 2.51 5.56
C LYS A 254 8.87 1.78 5.17
N LEU A 255 8.93 0.46 5.38
CA LEU A 255 10.09 -0.34 4.96
C LEU A 255 10.23 -0.35 3.44
N MET A 256 9.12 -0.33 2.72
CA MET A 256 9.11 -0.23 1.26
C MET A 256 9.61 1.14 0.79
N ALA A 257 9.29 2.22 1.51
CA ALA A 257 9.87 3.53 1.25
C ALA A 257 11.40 3.55 1.46
N PHE A 258 11.91 2.91 2.51
CA PHE A 258 13.37 2.77 2.72
C PHE A 258 14.04 1.92 1.64
N LEU A 259 13.38 0.86 1.15
CA LEU A 259 13.85 0.08 0.01
C LEU A 259 13.99 0.98 -1.22
N PHE A 260 12.94 1.75 -1.56
CA PHE A 260 12.97 2.64 -2.72
C PHE A 260 14.04 3.72 -2.58
N LEU A 261 14.24 4.28 -1.38
CA LEU A 261 15.34 5.21 -1.14
C LEU A 261 16.71 4.56 -1.40
N GLY A 262 16.92 3.34 -0.90
CA GLY A 262 18.14 2.57 -1.16
C GLY A 262 18.34 2.26 -2.64
N LEU A 263 17.29 1.83 -3.35
CA LEU A 263 17.32 1.56 -4.78
C LEU A 263 17.62 2.81 -5.61
N PHE A 264 17.07 3.96 -5.24
CA PHE A 264 17.39 5.23 -5.89
C PHE A 264 18.88 5.54 -5.79
N LEU A 265 19.47 5.42 -4.59
CA LEU A 265 20.91 5.61 -4.39
C LEU A 265 21.71 4.61 -5.23
N LEU A 266 21.34 3.33 -5.21
CA LEU A 266 22.01 2.31 -6.02
C LEU A 266 21.95 2.64 -7.51
N ILE A 267 20.80 3.02 -8.06
CA ILE A 267 20.67 3.43 -9.47
C ILE A 267 21.58 4.63 -9.76
N ARG A 268 21.48 5.71 -8.97
CA ARG A 268 22.25 6.95 -9.18
C ARG A 268 23.76 6.75 -9.13
N TYR A 269 24.24 6.00 -8.16
CA TYR A 269 25.68 5.84 -7.94
C TYR A 269 26.27 4.70 -8.77
N THR A 270 25.50 3.65 -9.10
CA THR A 270 25.95 2.60 -10.04
C THR A 270 26.12 3.16 -11.45
N GLU A 271 25.19 3.98 -11.96
CA GLU A 271 25.38 4.70 -13.23
C GLU A 271 26.69 5.51 -13.22
N SER A 272 26.97 6.20 -12.12
CA SER A 272 28.17 7.04 -11.98
C SER A 272 29.48 6.24 -12.00
N ILE A 273 29.51 5.08 -11.33
CA ILE A 273 30.66 4.16 -11.35
C ILE A 273 30.83 3.57 -12.76
N TRP A 274 29.74 3.11 -13.37
CA TRP A 274 29.73 2.51 -14.69
C TRP A 274 30.24 3.47 -15.77
N ILE A 275 29.76 4.72 -15.76
CA ILE A 275 30.22 5.78 -16.67
C ILE A 275 31.73 5.99 -16.57
N ARG A 276 32.29 6.01 -15.34
CA ARG A 276 33.72 6.20 -15.10
C ARG A 276 34.56 5.01 -15.55
N ASN A 277 34.12 3.80 -15.23
CA ASN A 277 34.84 2.59 -15.58
C ASN A 277 34.84 2.34 -17.09
N LYS A 278 33.74 2.61 -17.79
CA LYS A 278 33.71 2.53 -19.26
C LYS A 278 34.67 3.52 -19.91
N LYS A 279 34.72 4.77 -19.43
CA LYS A 279 35.64 5.79 -19.95
C LYS A 279 37.12 5.43 -19.85
N LYS A 280 37.51 4.54 -18.93
CA LYS A 280 38.89 4.04 -18.81
C LYS A 280 39.26 3.02 -19.89
N LYS A 281 38.28 2.39 -20.55
CA LYS A 281 38.53 1.33 -21.54
C LYS A 281 38.61 1.91 -22.96
N ARG A 282 39.55 1.45 -23.78
CA ARG A 282 39.67 1.84 -25.21
C ARG A 282 38.39 1.55 -26.01
N THR A 283 37.60 0.55 -25.60
CA THR A 283 36.30 0.20 -26.20
C THR A 283 35.20 1.26 -26.02
N TYR A 284 35.43 2.29 -25.19
CA TYR A 284 34.49 3.37 -24.93
C TYR A 284 34.00 4.06 -26.20
N ILE A 285 34.91 4.39 -27.11
CA ILE A 285 34.61 5.14 -28.34
C ILE A 285 33.59 4.39 -29.19
N TYR A 286 33.74 3.06 -29.31
CA TYR A 286 32.84 2.22 -30.11
C TYR A 286 31.43 2.09 -29.53
N ARG A 287 31.24 2.24 -28.20
CA ARG A 287 29.92 2.11 -27.53
C ARG A 287 29.30 3.46 -27.15
N MET A 288 30.02 4.56 -27.32
CA MET A 288 29.58 5.90 -26.91
C MET A 288 28.22 6.29 -27.50
N LEU A 289 27.96 5.91 -28.76
CA LEU A 289 26.70 6.20 -29.45
C LEU A 289 25.51 5.44 -28.86
N GLN A 290 25.72 4.19 -28.42
CA GLN A 290 24.67 3.34 -27.84
C GLN A 290 24.28 3.81 -26.43
N ASP A 291 25.25 4.30 -25.66
CA ASP A 291 25.07 4.70 -24.27
C ASP A 291 24.84 6.22 -24.11
N ASN A 292 24.64 6.93 -25.21
CA ASN A 292 24.66 8.40 -25.27
C ASN A 292 23.72 9.04 -24.25
N GLN A 293 22.51 8.51 -24.11
CA GLN A 293 21.52 9.04 -23.16
C GLN A 293 21.96 8.92 -21.70
N ILE A 294 22.49 7.77 -21.30
CA ILE A 294 22.99 7.56 -19.93
C ILE A 294 24.18 8.50 -19.67
N TYR A 295 25.00 8.77 -20.68
CA TYR A 295 26.14 9.68 -20.56
C TYR A 295 25.80 11.17 -20.50
N HIS A 296 24.80 11.62 -21.26
CA HIS A 296 24.44 13.04 -21.39
C HIS A 296 23.30 13.46 -20.46
N LYS A 297 22.37 12.56 -20.17
CA LYS A 297 21.16 12.80 -19.36
C LYS A 297 21.06 11.82 -18.18
N SER A 298 22.17 11.56 -17.47
CA SER A 298 22.22 10.58 -16.36
C SER A 298 21.20 10.86 -15.25
N ARG A 299 21.00 12.12 -14.84
CA ARG A 299 20.06 12.44 -13.75
C ARG A 299 18.64 12.12 -14.20
N THR A 300 18.25 12.59 -15.38
CA THR A 300 16.91 12.34 -15.94
C THR A 300 16.68 10.85 -16.20
N SER A 301 17.68 10.16 -16.78
CA SER A 301 17.70 8.70 -17.00
C SER A 301 17.42 7.92 -15.71
N ALA A 302 18.14 8.23 -14.63
CA ALA A 302 17.97 7.55 -13.36
C ALA A 302 16.60 7.78 -12.72
N TRP A 303 16.04 8.99 -12.85
CA TRP A 303 14.70 9.28 -12.34
C TRP A 303 13.61 8.47 -13.06
N TYR A 304 13.71 8.33 -14.39
CA TYR A 304 12.82 7.45 -15.15
C TYR A 304 12.98 5.98 -14.75
N MET A 305 14.22 5.49 -14.65
CA MET A 305 14.47 4.10 -14.22
C MET A 305 13.95 3.85 -12.81
N PHE A 306 14.15 4.79 -11.89
CA PHE A 306 13.66 4.67 -10.52
C PHE A 306 12.14 4.63 -10.45
N ALA A 307 11.45 5.53 -11.17
CA ALA A 307 9.99 5.53 -11.24
C ALA A 307 9.44 4.21 -11.81
N LEU A 308 10.06 3.66 -12.86
CA LEU A 308 9.71 2.36 -13.41
C LEU A 308 9.95 1.22 -12.41
N VAL A 309 11.07 1.23 -11.69
CA VAL A 309 11.34 0.24 -10.62
C VAL A 309 10.25 0.28 -9.56
N ILE A 310 9.80 1.46 -9.12
CA ILE A 310 8.68 1.59 -8.17
C ILE A 310 7.41 0.97 -8.75
N LEU A 311 7.00 1.38 -9.96
CA LEU A 311 5.76 0.91 -10.58
C LEU A 311 5.75 -0.61 -10.77
N HIS A 312 6.84 -1.17 -11.31
CA HIS A 312 6.98 -2.62 -11.52
C HIS A 312 7.05 -3.40 -10.19
N THR A 313 7.76 -2.88 -9.18
CA THR A 313 7.84 -3.53 -7.85
C THR A 313 6.48 -3.55 -7.16
N CYS A 314 5.75 -2.43 -7.22
CA CYS A 314 4.40 -2.34 -6.67
C CYS A 314 3.45 -3.31 -7.37
N ALA A 315 3.50 -3.40 -8.70
CA ALA A 315 2.67 -4.31 -9.48
C ALA A 315 3.01 -5.79 -9.23
N LEU A 316 4.28 -6.17 -9.38
CA LEU A 316 4.73 -7.58 -9.35
C LEU A 316 4.76 -8.19 -7.95
N PHE A 317 4.93 -7.38 -6.91
CA PHE A 317 5.02 -7.86 -5.53
C PHE A 317 3.94 -7.26 -4.64
N TYR A 318 3.97 -5.94 -4.37
CA TYR A 318 3.17 -5.34 -3.29
C TYR A 318 1.66 -5.58 -3.45
N PHE A 319 1.14 -5.47 -4.68
CA PHE A 319 -0.28 -5.71 -4.97
C PHE A 319 -0.57 -7.12 -5.48
N ALA A 320 0.35 -7.74 -6.23
CA ALA A 320 0.20 -9.12 -6.67
C ALA A 320 0.14 -10.10 -5.50
N PHE A 321 0.93 -9.87 -4.44
CA PHE A 321 1.01 -10.80 -3.32
C PHE A 321 -0.30 -10.92 -2.56
N PRO A 322 -0.96 -9.83 -2.13
CA PRO A 322 -2.27 -9.91 -1.52
C PRO A 322 -3.35 -10.48 -2.47
N ALA A 323 -3.31 -10.14 -3.76
CA ALA A 323 -4.27 -10.65 -4.75
C ALA A 323 -4.22 -12.18 -4.90
N VAL A 324 -3.01 -12.75 -5.00
CA VAL A 324 -2.80 -14.20 -5.14
C VAL A 324 -2.95 -14.91 -3.79
N SER A 325 -2.63 -14.25 -2.68
CA SER A 325 -2.83 -14.84 -1.34
C SER A 325 -4.29 -15.18 -1.07
N VAL A 326 -5.24 -14.43 -1.63
CA VAL A 326 -6.67 -14.74 -1.56
C VAL A 326 -7.03 -16.01 -2.34
N THR A 327 -6.43 -16.24 -3.51
CA THR A 327 -6.78 -17.39 -4.35
C THR A 327 -6.27 -18.72 -3.81
N ILE A 328 -5.18 -18.68 -3.02
CA ILE A 328 -4.62 -19.87 -2.35
C ILE A 328 -5.16 -20.10 -0.94
N ALA A 329 -5.94 -19.15 -0.41
CA ALA A 329 -6.47 -19.23 0.94
C ALA A 329 -7.47 -20.39 1.06
N GLU A 330 -7.56 -20.98 2.25
CA GLU A 330 -8.50 -22.06 2.51
C GLU A 330 -9.94 -21.56 2.35
N LYS A 331 -10.88 -22.47 2.06
CA LYS A 331 -12.29 -22.08 1.92
C LYS A 331 -12.75 -21.40 3.22
N PRO A 332 -13.46 -20.26 3.16
CA PRO A 332 -13.92 -19.57 4.38
C PRO A 332 -14.62 -20.50 5.37
N GLU A 333 -15.43 -21.44 4.87
CA GLU A 333 -16.20 -22.39 5.69
C GLU A 333 -15.31 -23.32 6.53
N SER A 334 -14.09 -23.65 6.07
CA SER A 334 -13.17 -24.49 6.84
C SER A 334 -12.41 -23.73 7.92
N LEU A 335 -12.37 -22.40 7.84
CA LEU A 335 -11.75 -21.54 8.85
C LEU A 335 -12.66 -21.27 10.04
N PHE A 336 -13.92 -21.72 10.00
CA PHE A 336 -14.88 -21.59 11.10
C PHE A 336 -15.46 -22.97 11.42
N PRO A 337 -14.79 -23.75 12.31
CA PRO A 337 -15.21 -25.12 12.61
C PRO A 337 -16.60 -25.16 13.23
N TYR A 338 -16.89 -24.29 14.21
CA TYR A 338 -18.14 -24.25 14.97
C TYR A 338 -19.13 -23.25 14.39
N ASP A 339 -20.44 -23.50 14.58
CA ASP A 339 -21.49 -22.61 14.06
C ASP A 339 -21.64 -21.36 14.94
N TYR A 340 -21.51 -21.52 16.26
CA TYR A 340 -21.38 -20.43 17.21
C TYR A 340 -20.20 -20.66 18.15
N VAL A 341 -19.49 -19.58 18.45
CA VAL A 341 -18.46 -19.53 19.50
C VAL A 341 -18.87 -18.46 20.50
N CYS A 342 -19.09 -18.85 21.75
CA CYS A 342 -19.51 -17.94 22.80
C CYS A 342 -18.46 -17.90 23.90
N ILE A 343 -18.26 -16.71 24.44
CA ILE A 343 -17.42 -16.43 25.60
C ILE A 343 -18.39 -16.11 26.73
N SER A 344 -18.43 -16.95 27.76
CA SER A 344 -19.46 -16.92 28.78
C SER A 344 -18.93 -17.12 30.20
N ASP A 345 -19.82 -16.94 31.16
CA ASP A 345 -19.55 -17.13 32.59
C ASP A 345 -20.22 -18.40 33.13
N ASP A 346 -19.90 -18.72 34.38
CA ASP A 346 -20.52 -19.85 35.09
C ASP A 346 -22.03 -19.65 35.32
N GLU A 347 -22.52 -18.41 35.30
CA GLU A 347 -23.94 -18.07 35.46
C GLU A 347 -24.79 -18.41 34.23
N ASP A 348 -24.16 -18.58 33.07
CA ASP A 348 -24.86 -18.78 31.80
C ASP A 348 -25.15 -20.26 31.49
N ASN A 349 -24.80 -21.19 32.39
CA ASN A 349 -25.06 -22.63 32.16
C ASN A 349 -26.53 -22.89 31.85
N LYS A 350 -27.45 -22.25 32.59
CA LYS A 350 -28.90 -22.38 32.38
C LYS A 350 -29.34 -21.95 30.97
N PHE A 351 -28.68 -20.95 30.40
CA PHE A 351 -28.97 -20.47 29.05
C PHE A 351 -28.54 -21.51 28.00
N PHE A 352 -27.34 -22.06 28.13
CA PHE A 352 -26.86 -23.08 27.19
C PHE A 352 -27.58 -24.44 27.37
N ASP A 353 -27.97 -24.80 28.59
CA ASP A 353 -28.80 -25.98 28.85
C ASP A 353 -30.16 -25.84 28.16
N HIS A 354 -30.79 -24.67 28.26
CA HIS A 354 -32.03 -24.36 27.53
C HIS A 354 -31.87 -24.49 26.01
N ILE A 355 -30.74 -24.00 25.45
CA ILE A 355 -30.47 -24.13 24.01
C ILE A 355 -30.28 -25.59 23.61
N LYS A 356 -29.55 -26.35 24.42
CA LYS A 356 -29.29 -27.78 24.19
C LYS A 356 -30.59 -28.59 24.21
N GLU A 357 -31.48 -28.32 25.17
CA GLU A 357 -32.75 -29.02 25.30
C GLU A 357 -33.76 -28.65 24.22
N THR A 358 -33.93 -27.35 23.96
CA THR A 358 -34.95 -26.82 23.03
C THR A 358 -34.56 -27.04 21.58
N TYR A 359 -33.30 -26.75 21.25
CA TYR A 359 -32.83 -26.76 19.86
C TYR A 359 -32.04 -28.02 19.49
N HIS A 360 -31.77 -28.92 20.44
CA HIS A 360 -30.94 -30.12 20.25
C HIS A 360 -29.55 -29.79 19.67
N ALA A 361 -28.99 -28.64 20.06
CA ALA A 361 -27.66 -28.23 19.67
C ALA A 361 -26.60 -29.09 20.38
N ASP A 362 -25.54 -29.46 19.66
CA ASP A 362 -24.37 -30.08 20.26
C ASP A 362 -23.48 -28.97 20.84
N ILE A 363 -23.34 -28.96 22.16
CA ILE A 363 -22.66 -27.90 22.91
C ILE A 363 -21.50 -28.51 23.67
N THR A 364 -20.30 -28.02 23.39
CA THR A 364 -19.07 -28.36 24.12
C THR A 364 -18.56 -27.11 24.84
N SER A 365 -18.31 -27.23 26.15
CA SER A 365 -17.78 -26.14 26.97
C SER A 365 -16.39 -26.49 27.50
N PHE A 366 -15.46 -25.54 27.40
CA PHE A 366 -14.11 -25.66 27.95
C PHE A 366 -13.83 -24.51 28.92
N PRO A 367 -13.06 -24.75 30.00
CA PRO A 367 -12.59 -23.67 30.84
C PRO A 367 -11.60 -22.78 30.06
N MET A 368 -11.73 -21.48 30.23
CA MET A 368 -10.81 -20.47 29.70
C MET A 368 -10.48 -19.42 30.76
N VAL A 369 -9.47 -18.60 30.45
CA VAL A 369 -9.19 -17.35 31.16
C VAL A 369 -9.01 -16.24 30.12
N ARG A 370 -9.46 -15.02 30.41
CA ARG A 370 -9.15 -13.87 29.55
C ARG A 370 -7.66 -13.54 29.65
N VAL A 371 -7.03 -13.27 28.51
CA VAL A 371 -5.61 -12.86 28.44
C VAL A 371 -5.53 -11.55 27.70
N THR A 372 -4.92 -10.55 28.31
CA THR A 372 -4.80 -9.21 27.73
C THR A 372 -3.35 -8.95 27.31
N ASN A 373 -3.14 -8.42 26.10
CA ASN A 373 -1.84 -7.95 25.63
C ASN A 373 -1.72 -6.42 25.74
N ALA A 374 -0.50 -5.94 25.96
CA ALA A 374 -0.23 -4.54 26.26
C ALA A 374 -0.55 -3.57 25.11
N ASP A 375 -0.36 -4.00 23.85
CA ASP A 375 -0.65 -3.21 22.65
C ASP A 375 -1.22 -4.11 21.55
N LYS A 376 -2.45 -3.81 21.10
CA LYS A 376 -3.09 -4.49 19.96
C LYS A 376 -2.88 -3.81 18.62
N THR A 377 -2.36 -2.59 18.60
CA THR A 377 -2.28 -1.74 17.39
C THR A 377 -0.93 -1.80 16.71
N GLU A 378 -0.93 -1.72 15.37
CA GLU A 378 0.32 -1.47 14.67
C GLU A 378 0.85 -0.08 15.09
N LYS A 379 2.17 0.08 15.30
CA LYS A 379 2.76 1.35 15.79
C LYS A 379 2.44 2.60 14.94
N SER A 380 1.93 2.45 13.72
CA SER A 380 1.40 3.59 12.95
C SER A 380 -0.01 4.00 13.35
N GLU A 381 -0.82 3.05 13.81
CA GLU A 381 -2.18 3.26 14.34
C GLU A 381 -2.09 3.88 15.73
N SER A 382 -1.18 3.39 16.58
CA SER A 382 -1.00 3.85 17.97
C SER A 382 -0.66 5.35 18.11
N ILE A 383 -0.13 6.00 17.06
CA ILE A 383 0.20 7.45 17.07
C ILE A 383 -1.08 8.31 17.15
N ARG A 384 -2.24 7.77 16.76
CA ARG A 384 -3.51 8.49 16.77
C ARG A 384 -4.26 8.42 18.09
N GLU A 385 -3.82 7.56 19.01
CA GLU A 385 -4.56 7.28 20.24
C GLU A 385 -3.78 7.82 21.46
N GLU A 386 -4.47 8.57 22.32
CA GLU A 386 -3.88 9.13 23.55
C GLU A 386 -3.49 8.04 24.56
N LYS A 387 -4.10 6.84 24.43
CA LYS A 387 -3.90 5.68 25.28
C LYS A 387 -3.68 4.45 24.41
N ILE A 388 -2.67 3.65 24.73
CA ILE A 388 -2.38 2.42 23.98
C ILE A 388 -3.54 1.44 24.23
N PRO A 389 -4.26 1.00 23.18
CA PRO A 389 -5.36 0.08 23.34
C PRO A 389 -4.81 -1.31 23.64
N GLN A 390 -5.37 -1.94 24.66
CA GLN A 390 -5.02 -3.30 25.05
C GLN A 390 -5.80 -4.29 24.19
N GLY A 391 -5.16 -5.41 23.84
CA GLY A 391 -5.83 -6.48 23.10
C GLY A 391 -6.33 -7.58 24.01
N GLN A 392 -7.37 -8.27 23.58
CA GLN A 392 -7.98 -9.36 24.33
C GLN A 392 -7.87 -10.68 23.55
N GLN A 393 -7.45 -11.72 24.25
CA GLN A 393 -7.15 -13.05 23.73
C GLN A 393 -7.74 -14.12 24.67
N ILE A 394 -7.79 -15.37 24.21
CA ILE A 394 -8.36 -16.50 24.96
C ILE A 394 -7.24 -17.38 25.50
N GLY A 395 -7.16 -17.52 26.82
CA GLY A 395 -6.26 -18.45 27.49
C GLY A 395 -6.91 -19.81 27.71
N ILE A 396 -6.25 -20.89 27.29
CA ILE A 396 -6.69 -22.28 27.53
C ILE A 396 -5.54 -23.15 28.05
N SER A 397 -5.89 -24.32 28.58
CA SER A 397 -4.93 -25.33 28.99
C SER A 397 -4.41 -26.16 27.80
N GLU A 398 -3.25 -26.78 27.96
CA GLU A 398 -2.65 -27.68 26.96
C GLU A 398 -3.58 -28.85 26.61
N THR A 399 -4.23 -29.45 27.61
CA THR A 399 -5.22 -30.51 27.40
C THR A 399 -6.38 -30.04 26.53
N THR A 400 -6.94 -28.85 26.80
CA THR A 400 -7.99 -28.24 25.97
C THR A 400 -7.50 -27.99 24.54
N TYR A 401 -6.29 -27.46 24.36
CA TYR A 401 -5.72 -27.25 23.03
C TYR A 401 -5.63 -28.54 22.22
N ARG A 402 -5.14 -29.63 22.84
CA ARG A 402 -5.02 -30.94 22.19
C ARG A 402 -6.41 -31.53 21.87
N ALA A 403 -7.39 -31.34 22.74
CA ALA A 403 -8.77 -31.76 22.49
C ALA A 403 -9.38 -31.04 21.29
N LEU A 404 -9.26 -29.71 21.22
CA LEU A 404 -9.75 -28.90 20.11
C LEU A 404 -9.06 -29.27 18.78
N LYS A 405 -7.75 -29.53 18.81
CA LYS A 405 -7.02 -29.98 17.62
C LYS A 405 -7.55 -31.32 17.10
N ARG A 406 -7.80 -32.29 18.00
CA ARG A 406 -8.38 -33.59 17.63
C ARG A 406 -9.81 -33.45 17.08
N ALA A 407 -10.65 -32.62 17.70
CA ALA A 407 -12.00 -32.33 17.24
C ALA A 407 -12.01 -31.77 15.81
N ASN A 408 -11.06 -30.89 15.48
CA ASN A 408 -10.91 -30.32 14.14
C ASN A 408 -10.14 -31.23 13.16
N GLY A 409 -9.78 -32.47 13.55
CA GLY A 409 -8.99 -33.39 12.71
C GLY A 409 -7.55 -32.92 12.44
N GLN A 410 -6.99 -32.07 13.29
CA GLN A 410 -5.65 -31.49 13.16
C GLN A 410 -4.65 -32.17 14.10
N THR A 411 -3.40 -32.30 13.66
CA THR A 411 -2.30 -32.76 14.52
C THR A 411 -1.76 -31.62 15.38
N PRO A 412 -1.66 -31.77 16.71
CA PRO A 412 -1.01 -30.78 17.58
C PRO A 412 0.45 -30.59 17.18
N LYS A 413 0.88 -29.34 16.96
CA LYS A 413 2.29 -29.01 16.68
C LYS A 413 3.10 -28.75 17.95
N LEU A 414 2.41 -28.55 19.08
CA LEU A 414 3.04 -28.35 20.38
C LEU A 414 3.71 -29.65 20.86
N SER A 415 5.04 -29.61 20.95
CA SER A 415 5.82 -30.69 21.55
C SER A 415 5.42 -30.90 23.02
N PRO A 416 5.37 -32.15 23.50
CA PRO A 416 5.18 -32.44 24.92
C PRO A 416 6.23 -31.72 25.78
N ASN A 417 5.84 -31.23 26.96
CA ASN A 417 6.71 -30.55 27.94
C ASN A 417 7.38 -29.25 27.44
N ALA A 418 6.88 -28.64 26.37
CA ALA A 418 7.40 -27.36 25.87
C ALA A 418 7.02 -26.15 26.77
N LEU A 419 5.92 -26.27 27.52
CA LEU A 419 5.38 -25.24 28.42
C LEU A 419 5.82 -25.49 29.86
N ASP A 420 5.98 -24.42 30.66
CA ASP A 420 6.40 -24.53 32.06
C ASP A 420 5.27 -24.27 33.06
N ALA A 421 5.44 -24.78 34.27
CA ALA A 421 4.50 -24.68 35.39
C ALA A 421 4.39 -23.25 36.00
N ASN A 422 5.35 -22.37 35.68
CA ASN A 422 5.37 -20.98 36.12
C ASN A 422 4.66 -20.04 35.13
N GLY A 423 4.30 -20.55 33.95
CA GLY A 423 3.66 -19.80 32.87
C GLY A 423 4.60 -18.87 32.09
N ASN A 424 5.91 -18.97 32.28
CA ASN A 424 6.87 -18.11 31.59
C ASN A 424 6.92 -18.38 30.08
N LYS A 425 6.56 -19.58 29.66
CA LYS A 425 6.46 -20.04 28.27
C LYS A 425 5.00 -20.27 27.90
N VAL A 426 4.63 -19.76 26.73
CA VAL A 426 3.29 -19.93 26.16
C VAL A 426 3.40 -20.44 24.72
N TYR A 427 2.36 -21.10 24.26
CA TYR A 427 2.19 -21.45 22.86
C TYR A 427 1.05 -20.65 22.25
N LEU A 428 1.24 -20.10 21.05
CA LEU A 428 0.26 -19.21 20.42
C LEU A 428 -0.36 -19.85 19.19
N VAL A 429 -1.69 -19.79 19.14
CA VAL A 429 -2.45 -20.08 17.93
C VAL A 429 -3.09 -18.79 17.46
N HIS A 430 -2.52 -18.22 16.41
CA HIS A 430 -3.03 -17.02 15.78
C HIS A 430 -4.25 -17.38 14.94
N GLN A 431 -5.44 -16.92 15.35
CA GLN A 431 -6.74 -17.19 14.69
C GLN A 431 -6.85 -16.35 13.42
N GLN A 432 -6.15 -16.76 12.38
CA GLN A 432 -5.89 -15.90 11.23
C GLN A 432 -5.98 -16.63 9.89
N ASP A 433 -6.64 -15.99 8.93
CA ASP A 433 -6.62 -16.40 7.54
C ASP A 433 -5.24 -16.16 6.89
N ARG A 434 -4.77 -17.13 6.10
CA ARG A 434 -3.54 -17.01 5.32
C ARG A 434 -3.53 -15.82 4.38
N SER A 435 -4.69 -15.40 3.87
CA SER A 435 -4.76 -14.26 2.96
C SER A 435 -4.40 -12.93 3.65
N VAL A 436 -4.54 -12.85 4.97
CA VAL A 436 -4.31 -11.65 5.77
C VAL A 436 -2.83 -11.52 6.13
N LYS A 437 -2.42 -10.27 6.28
CA LYS A 437 -1.10 -9.86 6.78
C LYS A 437 -0.90 -10.52 8.17
N ALA A 438 0.03 -11.46 8.38
CA ALA A 438 0.32 -12.22 9.63
C ALA A 438 0.80 -11.46 10.90
N GLN A 439 -0.05 -11.13 11.87
CA GLN A 439 0.28 -10.13 12.90
C GLN A 439 0.84 -10.75 14.20
N PRO A 440 1.67 -10.02 14.97
CA PRO A 440 2.04 -10.45 16.32
C PRO A 440 0.87 -10.21 17.28
N VAL A 441 0.81 -11.00 18.35
CA VAL A 441 -0.18 -10.80 19.44
C VAL A 441 0.08 -9.50 20.21
N ASP A 442 1.33 -9.03 20.31
CA ASP A 442 1.68 -7.78 21.01
C ASP A 442 2.72 -6.98 20.21
N TRP A 443 2.44 -5.68 20.05
CA TRP A 443 3.22 -4.75 19.23
C TRP A 443 4.29 -3.96 20.00
N SER A 444 4.23 -3.98 21.33
CA SER A 444 5.04 -3.16 22.24
C SER A 444 6.55 -3.36 22.02
N TYR A 445 7.07 -4.58 22.17
CA TYR A 445 8.50 -4.89 22.04
C TYR A 445 8.79 -6.36 21.65
N GLY A 446 9.54 -6.56 20.55
CA GLY A 446 10.50 -7.66 20.40
C GLY A 446 10.00 -9.09 20.15
N LYS A 447 10.01 -9.48 18.86
CA LYS A 447 10.24 -10.78 18.19
C LYS A 447 9.62 -12.09 18.70
N LYS A 448 9.57 -12.38 20.01
CA LYS A 448 9.03 -13.64 20.59
C LYS A 448 8.57 -13.52 22.05
N LYS A 449 8.48 -12.29 22.57
CA LYS A 449 8.25 -12.07 23.99
C LYS A 449 7.15 -11.04 24.28
N PRO A 450 5.86 -11.40 24.07
CA PRO A 450 4.73 -10.51 24.33
C PRO A 450 4.57 -10.22 25.83
N PHE A 451 4.06 -9.03 26.13
CA PHE A 451 3.56 -8.66 27.45
C PHE A 451 2.12 -9.15 27.57
N LEU A 452 1.91 -10.15 28.42
CA LEU A 452 0.60 -10.77 28.62
C LEU A 452 0.19 -10.68 30.09
N HIS A 453 -0.98 -10.07 30.31
CA HIS A 453 -1.74 -10.08 31.53
C HIS A 453 -2.80 -11.19 31.49
N ILE A 454 -3.09 -11.82 32.63
CA ILE A 454 -4.17 -12.81 32.78
C ILE A 454 -5.29 -12.14 33.55
N GLY A 455 -6.36 -11.82 32.83
CA GLY A 455 -7.47 -11.01 33.32
C GLY A 455 -8.09 -10.20 32.19
N ILE A 456 -9.02 -9.33 32.56
CA ILE A 456 -9.62 -8.33 31.69
C ILE A 456 -8.69 -7.12 31.53
N PRO A 457 -8.87 -6.28 30.50
CA PRO A 457 -8.03 -5.11 30.31
C PRO A 457 -8.06 -4.15 31.50
N CYS A 458 -6.89 -3.64 31.86
CA CYS A 458 -6.73 -2.71 32.98
C CYS A 458 -6.75 -1.28 32.46
N GLU A 459 -7.82 -0.51 32.70
CA GLU A 459 -7.91 0.85 32.15
C GLU A 459 -6.82 1.80 32.66
N GLY A 460 -6.36 1.68 33.90
CA GLY A 460 -5.26 2.45 34.45
C GLY A 460 -3.87 2.07 33.90
N PHE A 461 -3.78 1.07 33.02
CA PHE A 461 -2.51 0.59 32.48
C PHE A 461 -1.80 1.68 31.66
N SER A 462 -0.54 1.90 32.01
CA SER A 462 0.40 2.75 31.27
C SER A 462 1.71 1.99 31.14
N MET A 463 2.26 1.94 29.94
CA MET A 463 3.53 1.25 29.66
C MET A 463 4.70 1.88 30.44
N PHE A 464 4.59 3.15 30.82
CA PHE A 464 5.57 3.84 31.68
C PHE A 464 5.48 3.35 33.14
N ARG A 465 4.26 3.21 33.68
CA ARG A 465 4.02 2.66 35.03
C ARG A 465 4.33 1.17 35.13
N ALA A 466 4.14 0.39 34.05
CA ALA A 466 4.44 -1.04 34.02
C ALA A 466 5.92 -1.36 34.31
N LYS A 467 6.83 -0.43 34.01
CA LYS A 467 8.27 -0.61 34.23
C LYS A 467 8.73 -0.17 35.64
N LEU A 468 7.92 0.63 36.32
CA LEU A 468 8.22 1.15 37.66
C LEU A 468 7.47 0.37 38.77
N ASP A 469 6.18 0.06 38.59
CA ASP A 469 5.28 -0.24 39.72
C ASP A 469 4.35 -1.45 39.55
N SER A 470 4.23 -2.08 38.36
CA SER A 470 3.18 -3.09 38.12
C SER A 470 3.71 -4.42 37.51
N PRO A 471 3.75 -5.53 38.29
CA PRO A 471 4.18 -6.85 37.81
C PRO A 471 3.13 -7.57 36.94
N THR A 472 2.09 -6.87 36.51
CA THR A 472 0.85 -7.49 36.00
C THR A 472 0.94 -7.91 34.53
N TYR A 473 1.60 -7.08 33.73
CA TYR A 473 1.96 -7.41 32.35
C TYR A 473 3.33 -8.06 32.34
N ILE A 474 3.34 -9.38 32.29
CA ILE A 474 4.58 -10.15 32.35
C ILE A 474 5.03 -10.48 30.93
N GLN A 475 6.32 -10.31 30.69
CA GLN A 475 6.92 -10.74 29.44
C GLN A 475 7.02 -12.28 29.41
N ARG A 476 6.30 -12.93 28.49
CA ARG A 476 6.28 -14.39 28.32
C ARG A 476 7.04 -14.80 27.06
N THR A 477 7.73 -15.94 27.08
CA THR A 477 8.47 -16.46 25.92
C THR A 477 7.57 -17.37 25.08
N ILE A 478 7.49 -17.12 23.78
CA ILE A 478 6.74 -17.99 22.85
C ILE A 478 7.58 -19.25 22.59
N ALA A 479 7.13 -20.40 23.13
CA ALA A 479 7.76 -21.70 22.92
C ALA A 479 7.51 -22.25 21.51
N GLY A 480 6.38 -21.87 20.92
CA GLY A 480 6.02 -22.15 19.54
C GLY A 480 4.78 -21.34 19.15
N GLU A 481 4.60 -21.11 17.86
CA GLU A 481 3.45 -20.38 17.33
C GLU A 481 3.00 -20.98 16.00
N GLU A 482 1.71 -20.88 15.72
CA GLU A 482 1.14 -21.27 14.43
C GLU A 482 0.01 -20.32 13.99
N PHE A 483 -0.09 -20.12 12.67
CA PHE A 483 -1.26 -19.51 12.04
C PHE A 483 -2.26 -20.58 11.63
N GLY A 484 -3.53 -20.38 11.97
CA GLY A 484 -4.61 -21.26 11.53
C GLY A 484 -5.93 -20.95 12.24
N SER A 485 -6.86 -21.90 12.17
CA SER A 485 -8.13 -21.82 12.88
C SER A 485 -8.27 -22.98 13.87
N LEU A 486 -8.49 -22.64 15.15
CA LEU A 486 -8.86 -23.60 16.19
C LEU A 486 -10.33 -23.44 16.59
N ILE A 487 -10.77 -22.19 16.75
CA ILE A 487 -12.13 -21.84 17.13
C ILE A 487 -12.83 -21.01 16.06
N GLY A 488 -12.08 -20.30 15.22
CA GLY A 488 -12.61 -19.44 14.17
C GLY A 488 -11.72 -18.21 13.96
N CYS A 489 -11.49 -17.81 12.71
CA CYS A 489 -10.68 -16.62 12.39
C CYS A 489 -11.49 -15.32 12.46
N PHE A 490 -12.20 -15.08 13.58
CA PHE A 490 -13.14 -13.97 13.69
C PHE A 490 -12.43 -12.61 13.59
N ARG A 491 -11.38 -12.34 14.36
CA ARG A 491 -10.68 -11.04 14.33
C ARG A 491 -9.31 -11.05 13.62
N GLN A 492 -9.13 -11.99 12.69
CA GLN A 492 -7.99 -12.06 11.75
C GLN A 492 -6.59 -11.92 12.39
N GLY A 493 -6.40 -12.46 13.59
CA GLY A 493 -5.12 -12.42 14.30
C GLY A 493 -4.88 -11.20 15.19
N LYS A 494 -5.77 -10.17 15.19
CA LYS A 494 -5.66 -9.02 16.12
C LYS A 494 -6.11 -9.38 17.53
N LEU A 495 -7.27 -10.01 17.61
CA LEU A 495 -7.98 -10.34 18.85
C LEU A 495 -8.45 -11.80 18.81
N GLU A 496 -8.85 -12.31 19.96
CA GLU A 496 -9.37 -13.68 20.13
C GLU A 496 -8.40 -14.78 19.65
N ASN A 497 -7.10 -14.50 19.65
CA ASN A 497 -6.08 -15.52 19.50
C ASN A 497 -6.06 -16.43 20.71
N VAL A 498 -5.59 -17.66 20.52
CA VAL A 498 -5.56 -18.64 21.60
C VAL A 498 -4.15 -18.73 22.19
N VAL A 499 -4.04 -18.42 23.49
CA VAL A 499 -2.83 -18.54 24.30
C VAL A 499 -2.92 -19.83 25.10
N VAL A 500 -2.00 -20.74 24.86
CA VAL A 500 -1.98 -22.06 25.51
C VAL A 500 -0.98 -22.06 26.65
N PHE A 501 -1.46 -22.44 27.84
CA PHE A 501 -0.69 -22.60 29.07
C PHE A 501 -0.53 -24.08 29.44
N SER A 502 0.49 -24.39 30.26
CA SER A 502 0.57 -25.71 30.90
C SER A 502 -0.66 -25.95 31.78
N ASP A 503 -1.12 -27.19 31.88
CA ASP A 503 -2.31 -27.53 32.66
C ASP A 503 -2.15 -27.15 34.16
N GLU A 504 -0.93 -27.23 34.68
CA GLU A 504 -0.62 -26.83 36.05
C GLU A 504 -0.74 -25.31 36.26
N TYR A 505 -0.16 -24.53 35.34
CA TYR A 505 -0.24 -23.07 35.42
C TYR A 505 -1.67 -22.56 35.17
N PHE A 506 -2.41 -23.19 34.25
CA PHE A 506 -3.78 -22.80 33.93
C PHE A 506 -4.70 -22.85 35.18
N LYS A 507 -4.55 -23.86 36.05
CA LYS A 507 -5.27 -23.91 37.34
C LYS A 507 -4.95 -22.75 38.27
N LYS A 508 -3.72 -22.22 38.22
CA LYS A 508 -3.30 -21.02 38.97
C LYS A 508 -3.90 -19.77 38.31
N ALA A 509 -3.85 -19.69 36.98
CA ALA A 509 -4.39 -18.60 36.18
C ALA A 509 -5.88 -18.35 36.42
N GLN A 510 -6.68 -19.41 36.53
CA GLN A 510 -8.12 -19.31 36.81
C GLN A 510 -8.47 -18.59 38.13
N LYS A 511 -7.50 -18.49 39.06
CA LYS A 511 -7.68 -17.84 40.35
C LYS A 511 -7.03 -16.46 40.43
N MET A 512 -6.35 -15.99 39.38
CA MET A 512 -5.57 -14.74 39.37
C MET A 512 -6.41 -13.49 39.55
N TRP A 513 -7.62 -13.47 39.00
CA TRP A 513 -8.53 -12.33 39.11
C TRP A 513 -8.86 -11.97 40.57
N LYS A 514 -8.83 -12.94 41.50
CA LYS A 514 -9.18 -12.74 42.92
C LYS A 514 -8.23 -11.83 43.68
N TYR A 515 -7.06 -11.53 43.12
CA TYR A 515 -6.03 -10.71 43.75
C TYR A 515 -5.43 -9.71 42.78
N THR A 516 -6.03 -9.50 41.61
CA THR A 516 -5.56 -8.53 40.61
C THR A 516 -6.51 -7.35 40.59
N ASN A 517 -5.99 -6.14 40.78
CA ASN A 517 -6.76 -4.92 40.70
C ASN A 517 -7.26 -4.68 39.26
N ILE A 518 -8.56 -4.47 39.07
CA ILE A 518 -9.19 -4.22 37.77
C ILE A 518 -8.70 -2.92 37.11
N ILE A 519 -8.35 -1.91 37.91
CA ILE A 519 -8.01 -0.58 37.41
C ILE A 519 -6.59 -0.58 36.87
N ASP A 520 -5.59 -0.87 37.70
CA ASP A 520 -4.17 -0.73 37.35
C ASP A 520 -3.42 -2.06 37.20
N GLY A 521 -4.12 -3.16 37.46
CA GLY A 521 -3.57 -4.51 37.40
C GLY A 521 -2.81 -4.95 38.65
N SER A 522 -2.54 -4.08 39.62
CA SER A 522 -1.66 -4.37 40.77
C SER A 522 -2.14 -5.57 41.60
N ILE A 523 -1.21 -6.28 42.25
CA ILE A 523 -1.56 -7.42 43.10
C ILE A 523 -2.04 -6.91 44.46
N ILE A 524 -3.30 -7.22 44.81
CA ILE A 524 -3.92 -6.85 46.08
C ILE A 524 -3.55 -7.88 47.14
N THR A 525 -2.63 -7.53 48.03
CA THR A 525 -2.19 -8.38 49.14
C THR A 525 -3.25 -8.49 50.23
N ASP A 526 -3.89 -7.38 50.58
CA ASP A 526 -4.85 -7.31 51.67
C ASP A 526 -6.24 -7.79 51.26
N LYS A 527 -6.80 -8.73 52.02
CA LYS A 527 -8.11 -9.31 51.71
C LYS A 527 -9.26 -8.30 51.83
N LYS A 528 -9.09 -7.26 52.66
CA LYS A 528 -10.10 -6.21 52.88
C LYS A 528 -10.30 -5.35 51.63
N ASP A 529 -9.25 -5.20 50.82
CA ASP A 529 -9.28 -4.37 49.63
C ASP A 529 -9.72 -5.16 48.39
N ARG A 530 -10.11 -6.44 48.55
CA ARG A 530 -10.62 -7.32 47.49
C ARG A 530 -12.15 -7.27 47.48
N ILE A 531 -12.69 -6.25 46.85
CA ILE A 531 -14.12 -5.99 46.73
C ILE A 531 -14.55 -6.39 45.33
N ASP A 532 -15.43 -7.39 45.25
CA ASP A 532 -15.94 -7.92 43.98
C ASP A 532 -16.75 -6.86 43.22
N GLY A 533 -16.50 -6.77 41.91
CA GLY A 533 -17.06 -5.75 41.02
C GLY A 533 -16.48 -4.34 41.18
N VAL A 534 -15.61 -4.09 42.18
CA VAL A 534 -15.03 -2.75 42.43
C VAL A 534 -13.52 -2.75 42.22
N THR A 535 -12.80 -3.59 42.96
CA THR A 535 -11.34 -3.70 42.87
C THR A 535 -10.91 -5.00 42.20
N VAL A 536 -11.69 -6.07 42.32
CA VAL A 536 -11.49 -7.33 41.59
C VAL A 536 -12.76 -7.65 40.81
N SER A 537 -12.63 -8.20 39.62
CA SER A 537 -13.77 -8.68 38.85
C SER A 537 -13.38 -9.94 38.09
N GLN A 538 -14.29 -10.90 38.08
CA GLN A 538 -14.11 -12.12 37.32
C GLN A 538 -14.44 -11.84 35.85
N GLY A 539 -13.46 -12.05 34.97
CA GLY A 539 -13.70 -12.09 33.54
C GLY A 539 -14.26 -13.44 33.09
N PRO A 540 -14.53 -13.59 31.77
CA PRO A 540 -15.09 -14.81 31.20
C PRO A 540 -14.35 -16.09 31.57
N THR A 541 -15.10 -17.11 31.98
CA THR A 541 -14.54 -18.40 32.42
C THR A 541 -14.73 -19.57 31.48
N LYS A 542 -15.65 -19.46 30.52
CA LYS A 542 -16.01 -20.56 29.63
C LYS A 542 -15.96 -20.16 28.17
N LEU A 543 -15.34 -21.03 27.40
CA LEU A 543 -15.39 -21.05 25.95
C LEU A 543 -16.42 -22.11 25.54
N VAL A 544 -17.53 -21.67 24.98
CA VAL A 544 -18.64 -22.53 24.58
C VAL A 544 -18.70 -22.61 23.06
N LEU A 545 -18.71 -23.82 22.53
CA LEU A 545 -18.65 -24.13 21.11
C LEU A 545 -19.91 -24.89 20.74
N LEU A 546 -20.66 -24.40 19.75
CA LEU A 546 -21.94 -24.97 19.36
C LEU A 546 -21.91 -25.46 17.91
N HIS A 547 -22.52 -26.64 17.73
CA HIS A 547 -22.94 -27.16 16.43
C HIS A 547 -24.46 -27.22 16.38
N VAL A 548 -25.02 -26.63 15.32
CA VAL A 548 -26.47 -26.41 15.21
C VAL A 548 -26.96 -26.93 13.85
N ASP A 549 -28.16 -27.52 13.82
CA ASP A 549 -28.83 -27.82 12.57
C ASP A 549 -29.11 -26.52 11.77
N LYS A 550 -28.71 -26.50 10.50
CA LYS A 550 -28.88 -25.38 9.57
C LYS A 550 -30.31 -24.82 9.53
N LYS A 551 -31.33 -25.64 9.80
CA LYS A 551 -32.74 -25.19 9.80
C LYS A 551 -33.09 -24.27 10.97
N ARG A 552 -32.34 -24.30 12.07
CA ARG A 552 -32.63 -23.59 13.33
C ARG A 552 -31.71 -22.39 13.59
N VAL A 553 -30.81 -22.07 12.66
CA VAL A 553 -29.83 -20.98 12.80
C VAL A 553 -30.51 -19.64 13.09
N SER A 554 -31.59 -19.30 12.39
CA SER A 554 -32.30 -18.02 12.60
C SER A 554 -32.95 -17.89 13.98
N GLU A 555 -33.42 -18.99 14.55
CA GLU A 555 -34.04 -19.00 15.88
C GLU A 555 -32.98 -18.84 16.97
N ILE A 556 -31.85 -19.55 16.83
CA ILE A 556 -30.72 -19.45 17.77
C ILE A 556 -30.04 -18.08 17.67
N GLU A 557 -29.95 -17.48 16.49
CA GLU A 557 -29.39 -16.13 16.32
C GLU A 557 -30.13 -15.10 17.20
N ASN A 558 -31.46 -15.19 17.30
CA ASN A 558 -32.24 -14.29 18.17
C ASN A 558 -31.90 -14.49 19.66
N GLU A 559 -31.69 -15.73 20.09
CA GLU A 559 -31.26 -16.03 21.47
C GLU A 559 -29.82 -15.55 21.72
N MET A 560 -28.92 -15.72 20.75
CA MET A 560 -27.54 -15.21 20.83
C MET A 560 -27.49 -13.68 20.91
N GLN A 561 -28.38 -12.98 20.20
CA GLN A 561 -28.51 -11.53 20.33
C GLN A 561 -28.98 -11.10 21.72
N LYS A 562 -29.86 -11.89 22.38
CA LYS A 562 -30.24 -11.63 23.78
C LYS A 562 -29.05 -11.87 24.72
N PHE A 563 -28.30 -12.94 24.50
CA PHE A 563 -27.06 -13.23 25.24
C PHE A 563 -26.06 -12.08 25.14
N ALA A 564 -25.83 -11.55 23.93
CA ALA A 564 -24.94 -10.41 23.73
C ALA A 564 -25.38 -9.14 24.46
N LYS A 565 -26.70 -8.91 24.57
CA LYS A 565 -27.23 -7.75 25.31
C LYS A 565 -27.00 -7.86 26.81
N LYS A 566 -26.90 -9.08 27.36
CA LYS A 566 -26.56 -9.33 28.77
C LYS A 566 -25.06 -9.13 29.03
N HIS A 567 -24.22 -9.51 28.07
CA HIS A 567 -22.75 -9.45 28.13
C HIS A 567 -22.17 -8.29 27.33
N LYS A 568 -22.55 -7.06 27.69
CA LYS A 568 -22.10 -5.84 26.99
C LYS A 568 -20.74 -5.31 27.44
N THR A 569 -20.25 -5.73 28.60
CA THR A 569 -19.02 -5.21 29.22
C THR A 569 -17.80 -5.25 28.30
N ASP A 570 -17.55 -6.38 27.62
CA ASP A 570 -16.44 -6.52 26.67
C ASP A 570 -16.62 -5.62 25.43
N LEU A 571 -17.86 -5.46 24.96
CA LEU A 571 -18.21 -4.64 23.80
C LEU A 571 -18.17 -3.14 24.12
N ASP A 572 -18.47 -2.76 25.36
CA ASP A 572 -18.39 -1.39 25.87
C ASP A 572 -16.91 -0.95 26.00
N TYR A 573 -16.01 -1.87 26.37
CA TYR A 573 -14.57 -1.62 26.36
C TYR A 573 -13.99 -1.54 24.95
N ASP A 574 -14.35 -2.50 24.09
CA ASP A 574 -13.85 -2.60 22.73
C ASP A 574 -14.94 -3.09 21.79
N ALA A 575 -15.41 -2.21 20.91
CA ALA A 575 -16.47 -2.51 19.95
C ALA A 575 -16.09 -3.64 18.95
N GLU A 576 -14.81 -3.99 18.85
CA GLU A 576 -14.33 -5.14 18.08
C GLU A 576 -14.48 -6.47 18.84
N ILE A 577 -14.91 -6.49 20.10
CA ILE A 577 -15.08 -7.74 20.85
C ILE A 577 -16.57 -8.01 21.03
N SER A 578 -16.93 -9.27 20.82
CA SER A 578 -18.30 -9.75 20.96
C SER A 578 -18.29 -10.93 21.90
N SER A 579 -19.33 -11.06 22.70
CA SER A 579 -19.55 -12.20 23.59
C SER A 579 -19.94 -13.46 22.82
N TYR A 580 -20.41 -13.34 21.58
CA TYR A 580 -20.57 -14.47 20.67
C TYR A 580 -20.16 -14.14 19.23
N TYR A 581 -19.84 -15.19 18.49
CA TYR A 581 -19.47 -15.11 17.08
C TYR A 581 -20.26 -16.13 16.26
N SER A 582 -20.96 -15.66 15.22
CA SER A 582 -21.72 -16.49 14.28
C SER A 582 -20.87 -16.83 13.05
N LYS A 583 -20.80 -18.13 12.72
CA LYS A 583 -20.11 -18.62 11.52
C LYS A 583 -20.73 -18.10 10.23
N ALA A 584 -22.06 -17.99 10.17
CA ALA A 584 -22.75 -17.55 8.96
C ALA A 584 -22.36 -16.12 8.60
N ALA A 585 -22.41 -15.22 9.59
CA ALA A 585 -21.98 -13.83 9.43
C ALA A 585 -20.48 -13.74 9.10
N ALA A 586 -19.64 -14.46 9.86
CA ALA A 586 -18.20 -14.45 9.65
C ALA A 586 -17.78 -14.97 8.26
N VAL A 587 -18.41 -16.02 7.76
CA VAL A 587 -18.13 -16.54 6.41
C VAL A 587 -18.54 -15.53 5.32
N ALA A 588 -19.68 -14.85 5.48
CA ALA A 588 -20.15 -13.85 4.53
C ALA A 588 -19.22 -12.62 4.49
N ASP A 589 -18.80 -12.14 5.66
CA ASP A 589 -17.85 -11.03 5.81
C ASP A 589 -16.51 -11.38 5.17
N MET A 590 -15.95 -12.56 5.47
CA MET A 590 -14.68 -13.00 4.92
C MET A 590 -14.71 -13.16 3.39
N LYS A 591 -15.81 -13.68 2.83
CA LYS A 591 -16.00 -13.76 1.37
C LYS A 591 -15.97 -12.37 0.73
N THR A 592 -16.66 -11.42 1.34
CA THR A 592 -16.73 -10.03 0.89
C THR A 592 -15.37 -9.33 0.97
N GLU A 593 -14.66 -9.51 2.08
CA GLU A 593 -13.31 -8.97 2.30
C GLU A 593 -12.33 -9.51 1.25
N ARG A 594 -12.32 -10.83 1.06
CA ARG A 594 -11.45 -11.51 0.08
C ARG A 594 -11.72 -11.08 -1.35
N ALA A 595 -12.99 -11.04 -1.78
CA ALA A 595 -13.37 -10.60 -3.12
C ALA A 595 -12.95 -9.14 -3.36
N THR A 596 -13.21 -8.27 -2.38
CA THR A 596 -12.79 -6.86 -2.41
C THR A 596 -11.28 -6.74 -2.54
N LYS A 597 -10.54 -7.44 -1.69
CA LYS A 597 -9.07 -7.47 -1.70
C LYS A 597 -8.53 -7.94 -3.04
N GLN A 598 -9.09 -8.99 -3.62
CA GLN A 598 -8.65 -9.50 -4.91
C GLN A 598 -8.92 -8.49 -6.03
N ILE A 599 -10.15 -7.98 -6.14
CA ILE A 599 -10.55 -7.06 -7.21
C ILE A 599 -9.77 -5.74 -7.15
N VAL A 600 -9.68 -5.13 -5.97
CA VAL A 600 -8.96 -3.86 -5.78
C VAL A 600 -7.49 -4.02 -6.14
N ASN A 601 -6.83 -5.09 -5.67
CA ASN A 601 -5.42 -5.29 -5.98
C ASN A 601 -5.17 -5.57 -7.47
N ILE A 602 -6.02 -6.36 -8.14
CA ILE A 602 -5.92 -6.58 -9.61
C ILE A 602 -6.12 -5.27 -10.38
N PHE A 603 -7.08 -4.44 -9.94
CA PHE A 603 -7.28 -3.11 -10.51
C PHE A 603 -6.04 -2.23 -10.37
N VAL A 604 -5.43 -2.19 -9.18
CA VAL A 604 -4.20 -1.39 -8.98
C VAL A 604 -3.03 -1.93 -9.80
N ILE A 605 -2.86 -3.25 -9.91
CA ILE A 605 -1.82 -3.84 -10.79
C ILE A 605 -2.00 -3.36 -12.23
N SER A 606 -3.24 -3.35 -12.72
CA SER A 606 -3.59 -2.86 -14.07
C SER A 606 -3.29 -1.36 -14.22
N ALA A 607 -3.64 -0.55 -13.21
CA ALA A 607 -3.33 0.88 -13.18
C ALA A 607 -1.81 1.14 -13.19
N MET A 608 -1.04 0.35 -12.44
CA MET A 608 0.43 0.45 -12.40
C MET A 608 1.05 0.08 -13.74
N ALA A 609 0.52 -0.93 -14.45
CA ALA A 609 0.94 -1.27 -15.82
C ALA A 609 0.68 -0.12 -16.81
N ILE A 610 -0.52 0.48 -16.75
CA ILE A 610 -0.86 1.63 -17.61
C ILE A 610 0.06 2.83 -17.28
N ALA A 611 0.33 3.08 -16.00
CA ALA A 611 1.23 4.12 -15.56
C ALA A 611 2.67 3.91 -16.05
N SER A 612 3.22 2.69 -16.00
CA SER A 612 4.56 2.38 -16.52
C SER A 612 4.63 2.55 -18.02
N MET A 613 3.66 2.00 -18.76
CA MET A 613 3.58 2.17 -20.22
C MET A 613 3.49 3.66 -20.60
N PHE A 614 2.65 4.42 -19.92
CA PHE A 614 2.49 5.84 -20.16
C PHE A 614 3.78 6.62 -19.84
N LEU A 615 4.47 6.29 -18.74
CA LEU A 615 5.74 6.92 -18.39
C LEU A 615 6.82 6.69 -19.46
N VAL A 616 6.93 5.47 -19.99
CA VAL A 616 7.86 5.17 -21.10
C VAL A 616 7.44 5.90 -22.37
N TYR A 617 6.13 5.98 -22.66
CA TYR A 617 5.61 6.72 -23.80
C TYR A 617 5.97 8.22 -23.73
N VAL A 618 5.73 8.87 -22.59
CA VAL A 618 6.10 10.27 -22.34
C VAL A 618 7.60 10.47 -22.52
N LYS A 619 8.42 9.56 -21.98
CA LYS A 619 9.87 9.61 -22.16
C LYS A 619 10.24 9.59 -23.64
N VAL A 620 9.69 8.64 -24.41
CA VAL A 620 9.98 8.51 -25.85
C VAL A 620 9.60 9.76 -26.63
N LEU A 621 8.44 10.36 -26.36
CA LEU A 621 8.02 11.62 -26.98
C LEU A 621 8.92 12.79 -26.59
N SER A 622 9.30 12.89 -25.32
CA SER A 622 10.15 13.98 -24.82
C SER A 622 11.53 14.04 -25.48
N GLU A 623 12.00 12.91 -25.99
CA GLU A 623 13.31 12.75 -26.62
C GLU A 623 13.22 12.60 -28.14
N LEU A 624 12.02 12.64 -28.73
CA LEU A 624 11.81 12.31 -30.13
C LEU A 624 12.55 13.24 -31.07
N GLU A 625 12.47 14.55 -30.82
CA GLU A 625 13.14 15.59 -31.60
C GLU A 625 14.67 15.50 -31.52
N ASP A 626 15.21 15.27 -30.32
CA ASP A 626 16.65 15.04 -30.12
C ASP A 626 17.11 13.78 -30.89
N LYS A 627 16.27 12.74 -30.92
CA LYS A 627 16.55 11.50 -31.64
C LYS A 627 16.49 11.67 -33.16
N LYS A 628 15.58 12.50 -33.68
CA LYS A 628 15.51 12.89 -35.09
C LYS A 628 16.78 13.61 -35.53
N ASN A 629 17.13 14.71 -34.84
CA ASN A 629 18.31 15.50 -35.14
C ASN A 629 19.59 14.66 -35.13
N ARG A 630 19.70 13.73 -34.16
CA ARG A 630 20.83 12.79 -34.10
C ARG A 630 20.81 11.78 -35.25
N ALA A 631 19.65 11.25 -35.62
CA ALA A 631 19.53 10.30 -36.72
C ALA A 631 19.92 10.95 -38.06
N ASP A 632 19.53 12.20 -38.29
CA ASP A 632 19.91 12.99 -39.47
C ASP A 632 21.41 13.23 -39.51
N PHE A 633 22.02 13.62 -38.39
CA PHE A 633 23.48 13.74 -38.27
C PHE A 633 24.19 12.42 -38.61
N LEU A 634 23.74 11.30 -38.05
CA LEU A 634 24.33 9.98 -38.32
C LEU A 634 24.11 9.52 -39.77
N LYS A 635 23.01 9.95 -40.41
CA LYS A 635 22.75 9.72 -41.83
C LYS A 635 23.76 10.48 -42.69
N CYS A 636 24.02 11.75 -42.39
CA CYS A 636 25.04 12.56 -43.08
C CYS A 636 26.45 11.96 -42.92
N MET A 637 26.74 11.35 -41.77
CA MET A 637 28.01 10.65 -41.51
C MET A 637 28.13 9.26 -42.18
N GLY A 638 27.15 8.84 -42.98
CA GLY A 638 27.19 7.58 -43.73
C GLY A 638 26.81 6.32 -42.94
N MET A 639 26.23 6.43 -41.73
CA MET A 639 25.81 5.27 -40.95
C MET A 639 24.62 4.55 -41.60
N LYS A 640 24.64 3.21 -41.65
CA LYS A 640 23.57 2.42 -42.28
C LYS A 640 22.25 2.53 -41.51
N LYS A 641 21.11 2.55 -42.22
CA LYS A 641 19.75 2.56 -41.63
C LYS A 641 19.55 1.44 -40.60
N LYS A 642 20.00 0.21 -40.91
CA LYS A 642 19.94 -0.94 -39.99
C LYS A 642 20.71 -0.74 -38.68
N GLU A 643 21.77 0.07 -38.67
CA GLU A 643 22.56 0.35 -37.47
C GLU A 643 21.89 1.43 -36.61
N ARG A 644 21.36 2.49 -37.23
CA ARG A 644 20.56 3.53 -36.54
C ARG A 644 19.31 2.95 -35.89
N MET A 645 18.58 2.07 -36.60
CA MET A 645 17.41 1.38 -36.06
C MET A 645 17.76 0.53 -34.83
N ARG A 646 18.86 -0.24 -34.90
CA ARG A 646 19.35 -1.03 -33.76
C ARG A 646 19.74 -0.16 -32.58
N LEU A 647 20.34 1.00 -32.83
CA LEU A 647 20.69 1.96 -31.78
C LEU A 647 19.45 2.51 -31.06
N LEU A 648 18.43 2.94 -31.81
CA LEU A 648 17.17 3.43 -31.23
C LEU A 648 16.45 2.36 -30.41
N GLN A 649 16.41 1.13 -30.92
CA GLN A 649 15.84 -0.02 -30.21
C GLN A 649 16.63 -0.34 -28.94
N HIS A 650 17.96 -0.38 -29.02
CA HIS A 650 18.80 -0.67 -27.87
C HIS A 650 18.58 0.33 -26.74
N GLU A 651 18.57 1.63 -27.04
CA GLU A 651 18.30 2.67 -26.05
C GLU A 651 16.94 2.45 -25.37
N LEU A 652 15.88 2.19 -26.14
CA LEU A 652 14.55 1.94 -25.57
C LEU A 652 14.52 0.68 -24.69
N TYR A 653 15.11 -0.42 -25.15
CA TYR A 653 15.10 -1.69 -24.42
C TYR A 653 15.88 -1.64 -23.11
N VAL A 654 16.96 -0.85 -23.03
CA VAL A 654 17.73 -0.69 -21.78
C VAL A 654 16.86 -0.07 -20.68
N PHE A 655 16.06 0.95 -21.01
CA PHE A 655 15.15 1.60 -20.07
C PHE A 655 13.98 0.73 -19.61
N TYR A 656 13.67 -0.34 -20.33
CA TYR A 656 12.69 -1.34 -19.91
C TYR A 656 13.33 -2.49 -19.14
N ARG A 657 14.40 -3.09 -19.68
CA ARG A 657 15.02 -4.30 -19.13
C ARG A 657 15.62 -4.06 -17.74
N ILE A 658 16.39 -2.99 -17.54
CA ILE A 658 17.05 -2.75 -16.25
C ILE A 658 16.02 -2.58 -15.12
N PRO A 659 15.01 -1.69 -15.23
CA PRO A 659 13.99 -1.57 -14.18
C PRO A 659 13.21 -2.87 -13.94
N MET A 660 12.87 -3.59 -15.02
CA MET A 660 12.14 -4.86 -14.91
C MET A 660 12.98 -5.94 -14.20
N GLU A 661 14.25 -6.10 -14.55
CA GLU A 661 15.16 -7.06 -13.89
C GLU A 661 15.34 -6.74 -12.40
N VAL A 662 15.52 -5.46 -12.05
CA VAL A 662 15.60 -5.02 -10.64
C VAL A 662 14.29 -5.33 -9.92
N ALA A 663 13.13 -5.04 -10.52
CA ALA A 663 11.82 -5.31 -9.93
C ALA A 663 11.59 -6.83 -9.74
N VAL A 664 12.04 -7.68 -10.66
CA VAL A 664 11.96 -9.14 -10.52
C VAL A 664 12.83 -9.64 -9.37
N VAL A 665 14.07 -9.13 -9.22
CA VAL A 665 14.94 -9.49 -8.10
C VAL A 665 14.31 -9.08 -6.77
N VAL A 666 13.81 -7.85 -6.69
CA VAL A 666 13.11 -7.35 -5.50
C VAL A 666 11.88 -8.21 -5.20
N MET A 667 11.06 -8.51 -6.21
CA MET A 667 9.88 -9.36 -6.06
C MET A 667 10.24 -10.73 -5.50
N VAL A 668 11.30 -11.38 -5.98
CA VAL A 668 11.71 -12.70 -5.48
C VAL A 668 12.14 -12.61 -4.02
N LEU A 669 13.02 -11.66 -3.68
CA LEU A 669 13.54 -11.50 -2.31
C LEU A 669 12.43 -11.19 -1.30
N TYR A 670 11.52 -10.29 -1.66
CA TYR A 670 10.43 -9.92 -0.77
C TYR A 670 9.32 -10.97 -0.69
N THR A 671 9.03 -11.70 -1.77
CA THR A 671 8.13 -12.87 -1.72
C THR A 671 8.64 -13.93 -0.75
N LEU A 672 9.95 -14.23 -0.78
CA LEU A 672 10.57 -15.17 0.16
C LEU A 672 10.54 -14.64 1.60
N ALA A 673 10.76 -13.35 1.81
CA ALA A 673 10.63 -12.71 3.12
C ALA A 673 9.20 -12.82 3.66
N THR A 674 8.18 -12.60 2.81
CA THR A 674 6.77 -12.75 3.21
C THR A 674 6.40 -14.20 3.52
N PHE A 675 6.90 -15.18 2.76
CA PHE A 675 6.68 -16.60 3.08
C PHE A 675 7.23 -16.98 4.44
N HIS A 676 8.40 -16.44 4.80
CA HIS A 676 8.98 -16.64 6.11
C HIS A 676 8.15 -15.97 7.21
N ALA A 677 7.77 -14.71 7.02
CA ALA A 677 6.99 -13.94 8.01
C ALA A 677 5.60 -14.58 8.26
N ARG A 678 4.90 -15.01 7.20
CA ARG A 678 3.59 -15.66 7.30
C ARG A 678 3.65 -17.16 7.67
N MET A 679 4.84 -17.70 7.95
CA MET A 679 5.08 -19.11 8.24
C MET A 679 4.44 -20.08 7.23
N TYR A 680 4.53 -19.77 5.94
CA TYR A 680 3.96 -20.63 4.89
C TYR A 680 4.77 -21.92 4.74
N ASN A 681 4.09 -23.07 4.85
CA ASN A 681 4.66 -24.38 4.56
C ASN A 681 5.02 -24.50 3.06
N LEU A 682 5.92 -25.43 2.73
CA LEU A 682 6.35 -25.69 1.35
C LEU A 682 5.20 -25.97 0.37
N SER A 683 4.12 -26.61 0.82
CA SER A 683 2.92 -26.85 0.00
C SER A 683 2.22 -25.54 -0.39
N VAL A 684 2.05 -24.64 0.57
CA VAL A 684 1.44 -23.32 0.37
C VAL A 684 2.32 -22.44 -0.52
N GLN A 685 3.64 -22.48 -0.33
CA GLN A 685 4.58 -21.76 -1.18
C GLN A 685 4.50 -22.22 -2.65
N LYS A 686 4.45 -23.53 -2.89
CA LYS A 686 4.27 -24.10 -4.25
C LYS A 686 2.93 -23.68 -4.86
N ALA A 687 1.85 -23.72 -4.08
CA ALA A 687 0.53 -23.28 -4.53
C ALA A 687 0.51 -21.78 -4.87
N TYR A 688 1.18 -20.94 -4.06
CA TYR A 688 1.34 -19.53 -4.35
C TYR A 688 2.05 -19.30 -5.68
N VAL A 689 3.25 -19.90 -5.85
CA VAL A 689 4.06 -19.71 -7.07
C VAL A 689 3.31 -20.18 -8.31
N LYS A 690 2.61 -21.33 -8.23
CA LYS A 690 1.79 -21.84 -9.33
C LYS A 690 0.69 -20.86 -9.77
N ASN A 691 0.03 -20.20 -8.82
CA ASN A 691 -1.02 -19.23 -9.14
C ASN A 691 -0.46 -17.84 -9.55
N CYS A 692 0.71 -17.47 -9.05
CA CYS A 692 1.32 -16.17 -9.34
C CYS A 692 2.05 -16.14 -10.69
N ILE A 693 2.60 -17.27 -11.15
CA ILE A 693 3.43 -17.32 -12.37
C ILE A 693 2.70 -16.80 -13.61
N GLY A 694 1.40 -17.10 -13.74
CA GLY A 694 0.58 -16.60 -14.84
C GLY A 694 0.43 -15.08 -14.82
N LEU A 695 0.24 -14.50 -13.63
CA LEU A 695 0.15 -13.06 -13.45
C LEU A 695 1.49 -12.37 -13.74
N TRP A 696 2.61 -12.92 -13.24
CA TRP A 696 3.94 -12.38 -13.51
C TRP A 696 4.31 -12.45 -14.99
N LEU A 697 4.13 -13.61 -15.62
CA LEU A 697 4.41 -13.78 -17.04
C LEU A 697 3.50 -12.89 -17.89
N GLY A 698 2.20 -12.84 -17.57
CA GLY A 698 1.25 -11.95 -18.24
C GLY A 698 1.66 -10.49 -18.18
N TYR A 699 2.07 -10.00 -17.00
CA TYR A 699 2.55 -8.63 -16.81
C TYR A 699 3.81 -8.34 -17.63
N VAL A 700 4.82 -9.22 -17.56
CA VAL A 700 6.09 -9.05 -18.29
C VAL A 700 5.85 -9.09 -19.80
N VAL A 701 5.03 -10.02 -20.29
CA VAL A 701 4.70 -10.14 -21.72
C VAL A 701 3.93 -8.92 -22.21
N LEU A 702 2.94 -8.44 -21.45
CA LEU A 702 2.16 -7.25 -21.79
C LEU A 702 3.07 -6.02 -21.95
N GLU A 703 3.95 -5.78 -20.97
CA GLU A 703 4.92 -4.69 -21.03
C GLU A 703 5.92 -4.86 -22.18
N TRP A 704 6.39 -6.09 -22.44
CA TRP A 704 7.31 -6.37 -23.53
C TRP A 704 6.68 -6.11 -24.91
N ILE A 705 5.43 -6.53 -25.11
CA ILE A 705 4.65 -6.24 -26.33
C ILE A 705 4.52 -4.73 -26.51
N PHE A 706 4.16 -4.00 -25.44
CA PHE A 706 4.05 -2.54 -25.49
C PHE A 706 5.37 -1.88 -25.91
N ILE A 707 6.49 -2.27 -25.31
CA ILE A 707 7.82 -1.73 -25.66
C ILE A 707 8.20 -2.06 -27.10
N TRP A 708 7.85 -3.25 -27.61
CA TRP A 708 8.07 -3.61 -29.00
C TRP A 708 7.24 -2.74 -29.96
N ILE A 709 5.96 -2.49 -29.67
CA ILE A 709 5.09 -1.58 -30.42
C ILE A 709 5.68 -0.16 -30.40
N LEU A 710 6.08 0.31 -29.23
CA LEU A 710 6.66 1.64 -29.04
C LEU A 710 7.99 1.79 -29.79
N GLY A 711 8.81 0.74 -29.85
CA GLY A 711 10.03 0.71 -30.64
C GLY A 711 9.79 0.85 -32.14
N LYS A 712 8.75 0.18 -32.67
CA LYS A 712 8.32 0.36 -34.06
C LYS A 712 7.82 1.77 -34.33
N PHE A 713 7.00 2.33 -33.41
CA PHE A 713 6.53 3.70 -33.49
C PHE A 713 7.68 4.71 -33.51
N LEU A 714 8.66 4.55 -32.62
CA LEU A 714 9.85 5.38 -32.54
C LEU A 714 10.65 5.34 -33.85
N ILE A 715 10.91 4.15 -34.39
CA ILE A 715 11.62 3.99 -35.67
C ILE A 715 10.86 4.70 -36.79
N LYS A 716 9.54 4.49 -36.92
CA LYS A 716 8.72 5.12 -37.96
C LYS A 716 8.79 6.65 -37.85
N LYS A 717 8.66 7.20 -36.64
CA LYS A 717 8.70 8.65 -36.44
C LYS A 717 10.08 9.26 -36.68
N VAL A 718 11.17 8.51 -36.49
CA VAL A 718 12.54 9.02 -36.68
C VAL A 718 13.04 8.82 -38.11
N GLU A 719 12.73 7.69 -38.76
CA GLU A 719 13.28 7.32 -40.07
C GLU A 719 12.34 7.59 -41.26
N THR A 720 11.05 7.87 -41.04
CA THR A 720 10.04 8.04 -42.13
C THR A 720 9.66 9.50 -42.40
N ASN A 721 10.53 10.47 -42.08
CA ASN A 721 10.46 11.81 -42.67
C ASN A 721 11.01 11.77 -44.11
N GLU A 722 10.34 11.02 -44.99
CA GLU A 722 10.66 10.90 -46.42
C GLU A 722 9.74 11.74 -47.32
N GLU A 723 8.94 12.66 -46.76
CA GLU A 723 8.21 13.66 -47.56
C GLU A 723 8.74 15.05 -47.21
N PHE A 724 9.21 15.78 -48.22
CA PHE A 724 9.94 17.06 -48.21
C PHE A 724 11.48 16.97 -48.14
N MET A 725 12.07 16.21 -49.06
CA MET A 725 12.99 16.82 -50.05
C MET A 725 12.21 16.99 -51.35
#